data_AF-A0A8J4UGL5-F1
#
_entry.id   AF-A0A8J4UGL5-F1
#
_cell.length_a   1.000
_cell.length_b   1.000
_cell.length_c   1.000
_cell.angle_alpha   90.00
_cell.angle_beta   90.00
_cell.angle_gamma   90.00
#
_symmetry.space_group_name_H-M   'P 1'
#
loop_
_entity.id
_entity.type
_entity.pdbx_description
1 polymer ?
#
loop_
_entity_poly.entity_id
_entity_poly.type
_entity_poly.pdbx_seq_one_letter_code
_entity_poly.pdbx_strand_id
1 'polypeptide(L)'
;MMNECCLSDDEREARRISQDIERQLQSAKKEKQYQLKLLLLGTGESGKSTFIKQMRIIHGKGYTEDDRKTFTRSISQNIFVAVKAMIEAMETLKIPFTDDKNKAYAAMLLRVNPDNMSTIDKQYAQAISSMWRDPCMQQCYERRREYQLSDSARYYLDDLARISAPLYVPSEQDILRVRVRTTGVIEYPFTINSVVFRMVDVGGQRSERRKWIHCFEDVTSIIFLVALNEYDQVLFENPNENRMEESKALFKTIINYAVFQRTSMIIFFNKTDLLQEKISKSHLADYYPNYKGPKNDPDAAMKFILKMFEALNTDACRRLYSHFTCATDTENIRLIFSAVKDTIMRNNFDDFNLTSPSSLLPGDEGMAQPPEHKMSSEGAEGRPAPPTTLPLKGDGSGSQRKKLSAPRISLSLDQSEDDLFDTPDDLDINVDDLDTPDEADILDYTDHELDWEEPQEPQRAPVKEESEPIPAYTSEEERQDSKLWRTVIIGEQEHRINMKCIEPYQKVISHGGYYGDGANAIIVFAACFLPDSDSEDYHEIMENLFLYVISTLELMVAEDYMIVYLNGATPHRRTPGLGWLKRCYQMIDRRLRKNLKSFIIVHPSWFIRTILAITRPFISSKFSSKIKYVNSLGELEELIPMEYVHIPECIIKLDEELQEAGENSKINSFLQGPDVPVPT
;
A
#
# COMPACT_ATOMS: atom_id res chain seq x y z
N MET A 1 -17.09 -49.83 0.85
CA MET A 1 -18.30 -49.48 1.63
C MET A 1 -18.31 -50.23 2.98
N MET A 2 -17.33 -50.00 3.87
CA MET A 2 -17.31 -50.65 5.20
C MET A 2 -16.64 -49.74 6.23
N ASN A 3 -17.15 -48.51 6.41
CA ASN A 3 -16.76 -47.65 7.55
C ASN A 3 -17.77 -46.51 7.87
N GLU A 4 -19.02 -46.58 7.40
CA GLU A 4 -20.03 -45.52 7.63
C GLU A 4 -21.06 -45.86 8.72
N CYS A 5 -21.01 -47.05 9.33
CA CYS A 5 -22.11 -47.52 10.18
C CYS A 5 -21.98 -47.17 11.68
N CYS A 6 -20.91 -46.49 12.11
CA CYS A 6 -20.63 -46.22 13.54
C CYS A 6 -20.41 -44.73 13.88
N LEU A 7 -20.70 -43.80 12.96
CA LEU A 7 -20.53 -42.37 13.23
C LEU A 7 -21.72 -41.84 14.02
N SER A 8 -21.46 -41.07 15.08
CA SER A 8 -22.50 -40.33 15.80
C SER A 8 -23.20 -39.33 14.86
N ASP A 9 -24.41 -38.92 15.19
CA ASP A 9 -25.16 -37.96 14.36
C ASP A 9 -24.38 -36.64 14.20
N ASP A 10 -23.68 -36.20 15.24
CA ASP A 10 -22.79 -35.04 15.22
C ASP A 10 -21.60 -35.23 14.26
N GLU A 11 -20.99 -36.41 14.21
CA GLU A 11 -19.89 -36.71 13.28
C GLU A 11 -20.35 -36.78 11.82
N ARG A 12 -21.60 -37.20 11.56
CA ARG A 12 -22.19 -37.19 10.22
C ARG A 12 -22.50 -35.77 9.77
N GLU A 13 -22.99 -34.93 10.67
CA GLU A 13 -23.27 -33.52 10.41
C GLU A 13 -21.98 -32.73 10.17
N ALA A 14 -20.96 -32.92 11.03
CA ALA A 14 -19.63 -32.34 10.83
C ALA A 14 -18.98 -32.74 9.50
N ARG A 15 -19.13 -34.00 9.07
CA ARG A 15 -18.66 -34.46 7.74
C ARG A 15 -19.43 -33.83 6.60
N ARG A 16 -20.75 -33.62 6.71
CA ARG A 16 -21.53 -32.90 5.69
C ARG A 16 -21.08 -31.45 5.58
N ILE A 17 -20.94 -30.75 6.71
CA ILE A 17 -20.47 -29.36 6.76
C ILE A 17 -19.06 -29.27 6.15
N SER A 18 -18.13 -30.16 6.53
CA SER A 18 -16.78 -30.20 5.98
C SER A 18 -16.77 -30.45 4.47
N GLN A 19 -17.61 -31.36 3.96
CA GLN A 19 -17.73 -31.61 2.52
C GLN A 19 -18.31 -30.42 1.76
N ASP A 20 -19.30 -29.72 2.34
CA ASP A 20 -19.88 -28.52 1.73
C ASP A 20 -18.87 -27.35 1.73
N ILE A 21 -18.10 -27.17 2.80
CA ILE A 21 -16.99 -26.20 2.86
C ILE A 21 -15.92 -26.54 1.81
N GLU A 22 -15.54 -27.81 1.67
CA GLU A 22 -14.55 -28.26 0.69
C GLU A 22 -15.03 -27.98 -0.75
N ARG A 23 -16.32 -28.26 -1.04
CA ARG A 23 -16.92 -27.92 -2.34
C ARG A 23 -16.92 -26.40 -2.59
N GLN A 24 -17.28 -25.60 -1.59
CA GLN A 24 -17.25 -24.14 -1.68
C GLN A 24 -15.82 -23.63 -1.94
N LEU A 25 -14.82 -24.14 -1.20
CA LEU A 25 -13.41 -23.79 -1.39
C LEU A 25 -12.89 -24.18 -2.78
N GLN A 26 -13.26 -25.37 -3.28
CA GLN A 26 -12.88 -25.80 -4.62
C GLN A 26 -13.52 -24.93 -5.71
N SER A 27 -14.79 -24.57 -5.55
CA SER A 27 -15.48 -23.66 -6.47
C SER A 27 -14.83 -22.26 -6.48
N ALA A 28 -14.58 -21.68 -5.30
CA ALA A 28 -13.92 -20.38 -5.15
C ALA A 28 -12.48 -20.39 -5.69
N LYS A 29 -11.73 -21.49 -5.50
CA LYS A 29 -10.38 -21.66 -6.06
C LYS A 29 -10.41 -21.70 -7.59
N LYS A 30 -11.40 -22.39 -8.17
CA LYS A 30 -11.58 -22.45 -9.62
C LYS A 30 -11.98 -21.08 -10.17
N GLU A 31 -12.89 -20.36 -9.53
CA GLU A 31 -13.24 -18.98 -9.89
C GLU A 31 -12.04 -18.03 -9.80
N LYS A 32 -11.24 -18.12 -8.73
CA LYS A 32 -10.01 -17.34 -8.56
C LYS A 32 -8.98 -17.63 -9.65
N GLN A 33 -8.93 -18.86 -10.18
CA GLN A 33 -8.01 -19.24 -11.25
C GLN A 33 -8.35 -18.59 -12.61
N TYR A 34 -9.61 -18.23 -12.85
CA TYR A 34 -10.05 -17.57 -14.10
C TYR A 34 -10.26 -16.05 -13.92
N GLN A 35 -9.76 -15.48 -12.83
CA GLN A 35 -9.84 -14.05 -12.54
C GLN A 35 -8.56 -13.34 -12.97
N LEU A 36 -8.69 -12.29 -13.79
CA LEU A 36 -7.58 -11.42 -14.19
C LEU A 36 -7.51 -10.22 -13.27
N LYS A 37 -6.41 -10.08 -12.52
CA LYS A 37 -6.20 -8.96 -11.60
C LYS A 37 -5.42 -7.85 -12.29
N LEU A 38 -6.03 -6.68 -12.39
CA LEU A 38 -5.47 -5.48 -13.00
C LEU A 38 -5.17 -4.45 -11.91
N LEU A 39 -3.92 -4.06 -11.76
CA LEU A 39 -3.49 -3.10 -10.74
C LEU A 39 -3.30 -1.71 -11.35
N LEU A 40 -4.03 -0.72 -10.85
CA LEU A 40 -3.91 0.68 -11.28
C LEU A 40 -2.90 1.42 -10.40
N LEU A 41 -1.77 1.84 -10.98
CA LEU A 41 -0.73 2.58 -10.27
C LEU A 41 -0.52 3.96 -10.90
N GLY A 42 0.08 4.88 -10.15
CA GLY A 42 0.38 6.23 -10.60
C GLY A 42 0.30 7.25 -9.47
N THR A 43 0.84 8.44 -9.69
CA THR A 43 0.84 9.56 -8.73
C THR A 43 -0.57 10.00 -8.35
N GLY A 44 -0.70 10.81 -7.29
CA GLY A 44 -1.96 11.46 -6.95
C GLY A 44 -2.55 12.18 -8.17
N GLU A 45 -3.88 12.18 -8.31
CA GLU A 45 -4.59 12.90 -9.39
C GLU A 45 -4.28 12.47 -10.84
N SER A 46 -3.50 11.41 -11.07
CA SER A 46 -3.22 10.85 -12.41
C SER A 46 -4.45 10.32 -13.16
N GLY A 47 -5.59 10.11 -12.48
CA GLY A 47 -6.86 9.67 -13.07
C GLY A 47 -7.24 8.20 -12.83
N LYS A 48 -6.58 7.51 -11.88
CA LYS A 48 -6.88 6.09 -11.54
C LYS A 48 -8.35 5.85 -11.22
N SER A 49 -8.89 6.61 -10.26
CA SER A 49 -10.29 6.46 -9.85
C SER A 49 -11.27 6.89 -10.96
N THR A 50 -10.90 7.84 -11.80
CA THR A 50 -11.69 8.20 -13.00
C THR A 50 -11.76 7.02 -13.97
N PHE A 51 -10.66 6.29 -14.15
CA PHE A 51 -10.64 5.09 -14.98
C PHE A 51 -11.53 3.97 -14.42
N ILE A 52 -11.54 3.75 -13.10
CA ILE A 52 -12.50 2.81 -12.45
C ILE A 52 -13.95 3.23 -12.70
N LYS A 53 -14.27 4.52 -12.53
CA LYS A 53 -15.61 5.05 -12.78
C LYS A 53 -16.05 4.78 -14.23
N GLN A 54 -15.14 4.94 -15.20
CA GLN A 54 -15.41 4.59 -16.60
C GLN A 54 -15.69 3.10 -16.76
N MET A 55 -14.97 2.21 -16.09
CA MET A 55 -15.25 0.77 -16.16
C MET A 55 -16.63 0.42 -15.61
N ARG A 56 -17.08 1.12 -14.56
CA ARG A 56 -18.46 0.97 -14.05
C ARG A 56 -19.51 1.43 -15.06
N ILE A 57 -19.24 2.48 -15.83
CA ILE A 57 -20.14 2.99 -16.88
C ILE A 57 -20.16 2.05 -18.09
N ILE A 58 -18.99 1.60 -18.55
CA ILE A 58 -18.84 0.86 -19.82
C ILE A 58 -19.18 -0.63 -19.66
N HIS A 59 -18.74 -1.24 -18.55
CA HIS A 59 -18.81 -2.70 -18.33
C HIS A 59 -19.57 -3.10 -17.07
N GLY A 60 -19.97 -2.13 -16.24
CA GLY A 60 -20.75 -2.36 -15.03
C GLY A 60 -22.25 -2.10 -15.23
N LYS A 61 -22.96 -1.89 -14.12
CA LYS A 61 -24.38 -1.51 -14.11
C LYS A 61 -24.61 0.00 -14.35
N GLY A 62 -23.54 0.77 -14.61
CA GLY A 62 -23.58 2.22 -14.62
C GLY A 62 -23.86 2.83 -13.24
N TYR A 63 -24.32 4.08 -13.26
CA TYR A 63 -24.75 4.81 -12.06
C TYR A 63 -26.26 5.07 -12.15
N THR A 64 -27.02 4.48 -11.22
CA THR A 64 -28.45 4.77 -11.08
C THR A 64 -28.66 6.21 -10.60
N GLU A 65 -29.87 6.76 -10.75
CA GLU A 65 -30.15 8.11 -10.26
C GLU A 65 -29.81 8.29 -8.76
N ASP A 66 -30.11 7.28 -7.95
CA ASP A 66 -29.83 7.30 -6.52
C ASP A 66 -28.33 7.21 -6.24
N ASP A 67 -27.56 6.40 -6.99
CA ASP A 67 -26.09 6.42 -6.93
C ASP A 67 -25.56 7.83 -7.24
N ARG A 68 -26.08 8.46 -8.30
CA ARG A 68 -25.60 9.78 -8.76
C ARG A 68 -25.85 10.86 -7.72
N LYS A 69 -26.99 10.83 -7.04
CA LYS A 69 -27.33 11.76 -5.95
C LYS A 69 -26.34 11.71 -4.78
N THR A 70 -25.70 10.57 -4.52
CA THR A 70 -24.69 10.48 -3.45
C THR A 70 -23.47 11.37 -3.70
N PHE A 71 -23.16 11.69 -4.96
CA PHE A 71 -22.04 12.54 -5.34
C PHE A 71 -22.31 14.04 -5.21
N THR A 72 -23.57 14.47 -5.02
CA THR A 72 -23.94 15.89 -4.92
C THR A 72 -23.17 16.61 -3.83
N ARG A 73 -22.99 15.95 -2.67
CA ARG A 73 -22.19 16.48 -1.56
C ARG A 73 -20.74 16.70 -1.97
N SER A 74 -20.09 15.69 -2.53
CA SER A 74 -18.68 15.77 -2.95
C SER A 74 -18.45 16.81 -4.05
N ILE A 75 -19.38 16.95 -4.99
CA ILE A 75 -19.32 17.99 -6.03
C ILE A 75 -19.39 19.38 -5.40
N SER A 76 -20.34 19.61 -4.49
CA SER A 76 -20.46 20.88 -3.78
C SER A 76 -19.19 21.20 -2.99
N GLN A 77 -18.65 20.23 -2.24
CA GLN A 77 -17.38 20.34 -1.53
C GLN A 77 -16.22 20.71 -2.44
N ASN A 78 -16.09 20.03 -3.59
CA ASN A 78 -15.04 20.29 -4.58
C ASN A 78 -15.09 21.73 -5.11
N ILE A 79 -16.30 22.27 -5.36
CA ILE A 79 -16.48 23.65 -5.81
C ILE A 79 -16.03 24.64 -4.74
N PHE A 80 -16.44 24.46 -3.48
CA PHE A 80 -16.02 25.33 -2.39
C PHE A 80 -14.50 25.28 -2.16
N VAL A 81 -13.90 24.10 -2.19
CA VAL A 81 -12.44 23.93 -2.08
C VAL A 81 -11.72 24.66 -3.22
N ALA A 82 -12.19 24.51 -4.46
CA ALA A 82 -11.59 25.18 -5.61
C ALA A 82 -11.69 26.71 -5.51
N VAL A 83 -12.86 27.24 -5.13
CA VAL A 83 -13.06 28.68 -5.01
C VAL A 83 -12.20 29.27 -3.89
N LYS A 84 -12.13 28.61 -2.73
CA LYS A 84 -11.26 29.03 -1.62
C LYS A 84 -9.79 29.06 -2.03
N ALA A 85 -9.30 27.99 -2.66
CA ALA A 85 -7.93 27.92 -3.12
C ALA A 85 -7.58 29.07 -4.09
N MET A 86 -8.51 29.46 -4.97
CA MET A 86 -8.29 30.62 -5.85
C MET A 86 -8.33 31.95 -5.10
N ILE A 87 -9.17 32.11 -4.07
CA ILE A 87 -9.21 33.33 -3.24
C ILE A 87 -7.91 33.48 -2.45
N GLU A 88 -7.43 32.41 -1.82
CA GLU A 88 -6.15 32.38 -1.11
C GLU A 88 -4.99 32.66 -2.07
N ALA A 89 -5.01 32.05 -3.26
CA ALA A 89 -4.00 32.32 -4.29
C ALA A 89 -4.04 33.78 -4.78
N MET A 90 -5.19 34.43 -4.86
CA MET A 90 -5.25 35.86 -5.20
C MET A 90 -4.51 36.72 -4.17
N GLU A 91 -4.57 36.38 -2.89
CA GLU A 91 -3.83 37.06 -1.83
C GLU A 91 -2.32 36.82 -1.98
N THR A 92 -1.90 35.56 -2.14
CA THR A 92 -0.49 35.19 -2.34
C THR A 92 0.12 35.83 -3.59
N LEU A 93 -0.62 35.82 -4.71
CA LEU A 93 -0.19 36.37 -5.99
C LEU A 93 -0.40 37.89 -6.09
N LYS A 94 -0.92 38.52 -5.03
CA LYS A 94 -1.20 39.96 -4.91
C LYS A 94 -2.08 40.48 -6.06
N ILE A 95 -3.11 39.71 -6.43
CA ILE A 95 -4.09 40.08 -7.46
C ILE A 95 -5.25 40.81 -6.77
N PRO A 96 -5.42 42.14 -6.96
CA PRO A 96 -6.50 42.88 -6.33
C PRO A 96 -7.86 42.52 -6.93
N PHE A 97 -8.90 42.52 -6.11
CA PHE A 97 -10.28 42.41 -6.59
C PHE A 97 -10.65 43.63 -7.45
N THR A 98 -11.29 43.37 -8.59
CA THR A 98 -11.81 44.44 -9.46
C THR A 98 -13.05 45.09 -8.87
N ASP A 99 -13.95 44.28 -8.27
CA ASP A 99 -15.18 44.73 -7.61
C ASP A 99 -15.08 44.62 -6.08
N ASP A 100 -15.36 45.71 -5.36
CA ASP A 100 -15.41 45.72 -3.89
C ASP A 100 -16.49 44.79 -3.33
N LYS A 101 -17.57 44.50 -4.08
CA LYS A 101 -18.57 43.50 -3.69
C LYS A 101 -17.96 42.10 -3.61
N ASN A 102 -17.04 41.78 -4.51
CA ASN A 102 -16.37 40.48 -4.54
C ASN A 102 -15.42 40.31 -3.35
N LYS A 103 -14.92 41.41 -2.73
CA LYS A 103 -14.20 41.34 -1.44
C LYS A 103 -15.09 40.82 -0.32
N ALA A 104 -16.32 41.32 -0.23
CA ALA A 104 -17.28 40.84 0.76
C ALA A 104 -17.69 39.38 0.51
N TYR A 105 -17.89 38.99 -0.75
CA TYR A 105 -18.15 37.60 -1.13
C TYR A 105 -16.98 36.67 -0.81
N ALA A 106 -15.74 37.12 -1.05
CA ALA A 106 -14.53 36.36 -0.70
C ALA A 106 -14.48 36.07 0.81
N ALA A 107 -14.66 37.10 1.64
CA ALA A 107 -14.69 36.95 3.10
C ALA A 107 -15.81 36.00 3.57
N MET A 108 -16.98 36.03 2.92
CA MET A 108 -18.08 35.12 3.21
C MET A 108 -17.73 33.67 2.84
N LEU A 109 -17.13 33.44 1.67
CA LEU A 109 -16.80 32.10 1.18
C LEU A 109 -15.63 31.48 1.95
N LEU A 110 -14.64 32.27 2.40
CA LEU A 110 -13.54 31.78 3.23
C LEU A 110 -14.01 31.24 4.59
N ARG A 111 -15.09 31.77 5.16
CA ARG A 111 -15.67 31.32 6.44
C ARG A 111 -16.41 29.98 6.37
N VAL A 112 -16.78 29.53 5.18
CA VAL A 112 -17.49 28.25 4.98
C VAL A 112 -16.57 27.09 5.28
N ASN A 113 -16.93 26.13 6.12
CA ASN A 113 -16.21 24.84 6.13
C ASN A 113 -16.74 23.97 4.99
N PRO A 114 -15.92 23.60 3.97
CA PRO A 114 -16.38 22.75 2.87
C PRO A 114 -16.97 21.42 3.35
N ASP A 115 -16.42 20.80 4.39
CA ASP A 115 -16.86 19.46 4.83
C ASP A 115 -18.32 19.42 5.30
N ASN A 116 -18.83 20.54 5.79
CA ASN A 116 -20.21 20.69 6.26
C ASN A 116 -21.22 20.95 5.13
N MET A 117 -20.75 21.17 3.91
CA MET A 117 -21.61 21.52 2.78
C MET A 117 -22.17 20.29 2.08
N SER A 118 -23.50 20.24 1.93
CA SER A 118 -24.22 19.21 1.18
C SER A 118 -24.71 19.69 -0.19
N THR A 119 -25.12 20.95 -0.28
CA THR A 119 -25.64 21.60 -1.50
C THR A 119 -25.17 23.05 -1.56
N ILE A 120 -25.35 23.69 -2.73
CA ILE A 120 -24.98 25.10 -2.93
C ILE A 120 -26.24 25.97 -2.84
N ASP A 121 -26.39 26.68 -1.72
CA ASP A 121 -27.50 27.62 -1.54
C ASP A 121 -27.42 28.78 -2.53
N LYS A 122 -28.57 29.40 -2.84
CA LYS A 122 -28.69 30.52 -3.78
C LYS A 122 -27.71 31.67 -3.47
N GLN A 123 -27.50 31.98 -2.20
CA GLN A 123 -26.58 33.04 -1.76
C GLN A 123 -25.13 32.71 -2.12
N TYR A 124 -24.69 31.46 -1.90
CA TYR A 124 -23.35 31.02 -2.29
C TYR A 124 -23.21 30.91 -3.80
N ALA A 125 -24.22 30.40 -4.50
CA ALA A 125 -24.23 30.33 -5.95
C ALA A 125 -24.06 31.72 -6.60
N GLN A 126 -24.76 32.73 -6.07
CA GLN A 126 -24.64 34.11 -6.53
C GLN A 126 -23.23 34.66 -6.28
N ALA A 127 -22.68 34.46 -5.09
CA ALA A 127 -21.34 34.90 -4.72
C ALA A 127 -20.27 34.26 -5.62
N ILE A 128 -20.29 32.93 -5.75
CA ILE A 128 -19.34 32.19 -6.59
C ILE A 128 -19.48 32.60 -8.06
N SER A 129 -20.70 32.75 -8.57
CA SER A 129 -20.92 33.20 -9.96
C SER A 129 -20.40 34.62 -10.21
N SER A 130 -20.61 35.54 -9.27
CA SER A 130 -20.09 36.91 -9.33
C SER A 130 -18.56 36.92 -9.34
N MET A 131 -17.93 36.12 -8.47
CA MET A 131 -16.48 36.03 -8.39
C MET A 131 -15.87 35.35 -9.61
N TRP A 132 -16.46 34.26 -10.11
CA TRP A 132 -15.95 33.57 -11.29
C TRP A 132 -15.96 34.46 -12.54
N ARG A 133 -16.93 35.38 -12.65
CA ARG A 133 -16.99 36.36 -13.75
C ARG A 133 -16.02 37.53 -13.59
N ASP A 134 -15.43 37.72 -12.41
CA ASP A 134 -14.47 38.80 -12.18
C ASP A 134 -13.17 38.54 -12.98
N PRO A 135 -12.69 39.51 -13.78
CA PRO A 135 -11.41 39.41 -14.46
C PRO A 135 -10.24 39.01 -13.55
N CYS A 136 -10.23 39.45 -12.29
CA CYS A 136 -9.17 39.10 -11.35
C CYS A 136 -9.14 37.60 -11.03
N MET A 137 -10.32 36.97 -10.92
CA MET A 137 -10.44 35.54 -10.66
C MET A 137 -10.03 34.72 -11.89
N GLN A 138 -10.42 35.17 -13.09
CA GLN A 138 -9.97 34.56 -14.35
C GLN A 138 -8.45 34.65 -14.50
N GLN A 139 -7.85 35.80 -14.16
CA GLN A 139 -6.40 35.97 -14.14
C GLN A 139 -5.72 35.03 -13.13
N CYS A 140 -6.30 34.86 -11.93
CA CYS A 140 -5.82 33.90 -10.95
C CYS A 140 -5.90 32.45 -11.47
N TYR A 141 -7.00 32.08 -12.13
CA TYR A 141 -7.18 30.76 -12.74
C TYR A 141 -6.20 30.48 -13.88
N GLU A 142 -5.84 31.48 -14.68
CA GLU A 142 -4.83 31.32 -15.73
C GLU A 142 -3.43 31.04 -15.16
N ARG A 143 -3.18 31.43 -13.90
CA ARG A 143 -1.96 31.16 -13.13
C ARG A 143 -2.07 29.92 -12.22
N ARG A 144 -3.06 29.05 -12.43
CA ARG A 144 -3.31 27.81 -11.64
C ARG A 144 -2.17 26.78 -11.59
N ARG A 145 -1.07 26.99 -12.30
CA ARG A 145 0.15 26.17 -12.17
C ARG A 145 0.99 26.55 -10.94
N GLU A 146 0.81 27.77 -10.41
CA GLU A 146 1.58 28.34 -9.30
C GLU A 146 1.03 27.94 -7.91
N TYR A 147 -0.15 27.30 -7.87
CA TYR A 147 -0.82 26.85 -6.65
C TYR A 147 -1.64 25.59 -6.93
N GLN A 148 -2.19 24.99 -5.88
CA GLN A 148 -2.88 23.71 -5.96
C GLN A 148 -4.36 23.91 -6.27
N LEU A 149 -4.77 23.61 -7.51
CA LEU A 149 -6.16 23.70 -7.96
C LEU A 149 -6.59 22.44 -8.70
N SER A 150 -7.85 22.01 -8.48
CA SER A 150 -8.41 20.88 -9.21
C SER A 150 -8.59 21.19 -10.70
N ASP A 151 -8.19 20.26 -11.56
CA ASP A 151 -8.42 20.33 -13.02
C ASP A 151 -9.91 20.51 -13.39
N SER A 152 -10.82 20.02 -12.54
CA SER A 152 -12.27 20.09 -12.76
C SER A 152 -12.90 21.43 -12.36
N ALA A 153 -12.14 22.36 -11.77
CA ALA A 153 -12.67 23.61 -11.22
C ALA A 153 -13.48 24.40 -12.27
N ARG A 154 -12.89 24.65 -13.44
CA ARG A 154 -13.54 25.39 -14.53
C ARG A 154 -14.83 24.72 -15.01
N TYR A 155 -14.82 23.40 -15.17
CA TYR A 155 -16.00 22.65 -15.62
C TYR A 155 -17.22 22.87 -14.71
N TYR A 156 -17.01 22.87 -13.40
CA TYR A 156 -18.11 23.13 -12.47
C TYR A 156 -18.50 24.60 -12.37
N LEU A 157 -17.51 25.50 -12.43
CA LEU A 157 -17.75 26.93 -12.28
C LEU A 157 -18.42 27.55 -13.51
N ASP A 158 -18.11 27.06 -14.72
CA ASP A 158 -18.74 27.49 -15.97
C ASP A 158 -20.24 27.11 -16.02
N ASP A 159 -20.64 26.01 -15.38
CA ASP A 159 -22.02 25.53 -15.32
C ASP A 159 -22.59 25.45 -13.90
N LEU A 160 -22.23 26.43 -13.06
CA LEU A 160 -22.68 26.52 -11.67
C LEU A 160 -24.21 26.61 -11.55
N ALA A 161 -24.87 27.21 -12.54
CA ALA A 161 -26.33 27.38 -12.56
C ALA A 161 -27.07 26.03 -12.56
N ARG A 162 -26.57 25.03 -13.30
CA ARG A 162 -27.12 23.68 -13.30
C ARG A 162 -26.91 22.99 -11.96
N ILE A 163 -25.73 23.16 -11.37
CA ILE A 163 -25.32 22.48 -10.12
C ILE A 163 -26.04 23.04 -8.90
N SER A 164 -26.33 24.35 -8.90
CA SER A 164 -27.07 25.04 -7.83
C SER A 164 -28.60 24.99 -8.01
N ALA A 165 -29.09 24.32 -9.05
CA ALA A 165 -30.52 24.18 -9.28
C ALA A 165 -31.19 23.33 -8.19
N PRO A 166 -32.44 23.64 -7.80
CA PRO A 166 -33.23 22.75 -6.94
C PRO A 166 -33.36 21.37 -7.58
N LEU A 167 -33.19 20.30 -6.79
CA LEU A 167 -33.26 18.91 -7.26
C LEU A 167 -32.17 18.52 -8.28
N TYR A 168 -31.01 19.19 -8.24
CA TYR A 168 -29.85 18.81 -9.05
C TYR A 168 -29.48 17.34 -8.85
N VAL A 169 -29.42 16.61 -9.96
CA VAL A 169 -28.88 15.24 -10.04
C VAL A 169 -27.61 15.30 -10.90
N PRO A 170 -26.45 14.86 -10.35
CA PRO A 170 -25.21 14.81 -11.11
C PRO A 170 -25.33 13.95 -12.37
N SER A 171 -24.76 14.45 -13.46
CA SER A 171 -24.54 13.67 -14.67
C SER A 171 -23.36 12.70 -14.49
N GLU A 172 -23.23 11.73 -15.39
CA GLU A 172 -22.05 10.86 -15.41
C GLU A 172 -20.75 11.66 -15.61
N GLN A 173 -20.82 12.77 -16.37
CA GLN A 173 -19.66 13.65 -16.58
C GLN A 173 -19.24 14.37 -15.30
N ASP A 174 -20.21 14.77 -14.46
CA ASP A 174 -19.91 15.32 -13.13
C ASP A 174 -19.23 14.25 -12.25
N ILE A 175 -19.69 13.01 -12.31
CA ILE A 175 -19.13 11.90 -11.53
C ILE A 175 -17.70 11.56 -11.98
N LEU A 176 -17.42 11.61 -13.28
CA LEU A 176 -16.07 11.40 -13.80
C LEU A 176 -15.10 12.50 -13.33
N ARG A 177 -15.59 13.73 -13.14
CA ARG A 177 -14.80 14.91 -12.77
C ARG A 177 -14.73 15.18 -11.27
N VAL A 178 -15.62 14.59 -10.46
CA VAL A 178 -15.57 14.79 -9.00
C VAL A 178 -14.37 14.07 -8.39
N ARG A 179 -13.60 14.82 -7.60
CA ARG A 179 -12.50 14.27 -6.82
C ARG A 179 -13.01 13.78 -5.49
N VAL A 180 -12.81 12.50 -5.26
CA VAL A 180 -12.90 11.85 -3.96
C VAL A 180 -11.52 11.30 -3.66
N ARG A 181 -10.96 11.61 -2.49
CA ARG A 181 -9.63 11.10 -2.11
C ARG A 181 -9.76 9.59 -1.88
N THR A 182 -8.99 8.81 -2.64
CA THR A 182 -8.90 7.36 -2.46
C THR A 182 -7.96 7.07 -1.29
N THR A 183 -8.51 6.51 -0.23
CA THR A 183 -7.76 5.99 0.91
C THR A 183 -7.75 4.47 0.85
N GLY A 184 -6.59 3.86 1.08
CA GLY A 184 -6.43 2.41 1.06
C GLY A 184 -6.48 1.78 -0.33
N VAL A 185 -6.96 0.53 -0.37
CA VAL A 185 -7.03 -0.34 -1.55
C VAL A 185 -8.50 -0.67 -1.82
N ILE A 186 -8.99 -0.31 -3.00
CA ILE A 186 -10.37 -0.54 -3.41
C ILE A 186 -10.37 -1.49 -4.60
N GLU A 187 -11.12 -2.59 -4.50
CA GLU A 187 -11.24 -3.57 -5.59
C GLU A 187 -12.60 -3.45 -6.30
N TYR A 188 -12.56 -3.43 -7.63
CA TYR A 188 -13.72 -3.34 -8.50
C TYR A 188 -13.78 -4.55 -9.44
N PRO A 189 -14.62 -5.56 -9.13
CA PRO A 189 -14.84 -6.69 -10.02
C PRO A 189 -15.85 -6.34 -11.12
N PHE A 190 -15.56 -6.75 -12.34
CA PHE A 190 -16.51 -6.71 -13.46
C PHE A 190 -16.26 -7.89 -14.40
N THR A 191 -17.28 -8.27 -15.17
CA THR A 191 -17.21 -9.43 -16.07
C THR A 191 -17.34 -8.99 -17.52
N ILE A 192 -16.44 -9.45 -18.38
CA ILE A 192 -16.51 -9.23 -19.83
C ILE A 192 -16.33 -10.57 -20.52
N ASN A 193 -17.27 -10.95 -21.40
CA ASN A 193 -17.21 -12.19 -22.19
C ASN A 193 -16.87 -13.43 -21.33
N SER A 194 -17.52 -13.55 -20.17
CA SER A 194 -17.32 -14.65 -19.20
C SER A 194 -15.95 -14.69 -18.51
N VAL A 195 -15.11 -13.65 -18.68
CA VAL A 195 -13.86 -13.46 -17.92
C VAL A 195 -14.09 -12.42 -16.84
N VAL A 196 -13.71 -12.75 -15.61
CA VAL A 196 -13.83 -11.84 -14.47
C VAL A 196 -12.55 -11.02 -14.36
N PHE A 197 -12.67 -9.71 -14.52
CA PHE A 197 -11.61 -8.76 -14.27
C PHE A 197 -11.77 -8.18 -12.87
N ARG A 198 -10.68 -8.11 -12.11
CA ARG A 198 -10.60 -7.44 -10.82
C ARG A 198 -9.66 -6.27 -10.95
N MET A 199 -10.19 -5.06 -11.06
CA MET A 199 -9.37 -3.86 -11.01
C MET A 199 -9.13 -3.44 -9.57
N VAL A 200 -7.90 -3.03 -9.27
CA VAL A 200 -7.49 -2.56 -7.96
C VAL A 200 -7.06 -1.10 -8.07
N ASP A 201 -7.79 -0.20 -7.40
CA ASP A 201 -7.43 1.21 -7.24
C ASP A 201 -6.74 1.42 -5.90
N VAL A 202 -5.64 2.15 -5.92
CA VAL A 202 -4.85 2.45 -4.73
C VAL A 202 -4.59 3.95 -4.63
N GLY A 203 -4.50 4.46 -3.41
CA GLY A 203 -4.15 5.87 -3.18
C GLY A 203 -2.80 6.24 -3.84
N GLY A 204 -2.79 7.32 -4.63
CA GLY A 204 -1.60 7.74 -5.39
C GLY A 204 -0.59 8.60 -4.63
N GLN A 205 -0.99 9.12 -3.46
CA GLN A 205 -0.19 10.01 -2.62
C GLN A 205 0.90 9.23 -1.89
N ARG A 206 2.02 9.88 -1.56
CA ARG A 206 3.18 9.23 -0.93
C ARG A 206 2.81 8.46 0.35
N SER A 207 1.92 9.02 1.17
CA SER A 207 1.39 8.39 2.40
C SER A 207 0.71 7.05 2.15
N GLU A 208 0.01 6.90 1.02
CA GLU A 208 -0.77 5.71 0.67
C GLU A 208 0.05 4.62 -0.02
N ARG A 209 1.22 4.96 -0.61
CA ARG A 209 2.03 4.00 -1.38
C ARG A 209 2.53 2.82 -0.57
N ARG A 210 2.72 3.01 0.75
CA ARG A 210 3.10 1.94 1.67
C ARG A 210 2.06 0.81 1.71
N LYS A 211 0.78 1.12 1.45
CA LYS A 211 -0.32 0.14 1.40
C LYS A 211 -0.37 -0.67 0.10
N TRP A 212 0.35 -0.24 -0.94
CA TRP A 212 0.32 -0.89 -2.26
C TRP A 212 0.80 -2.33 -2.20
N ILE A 213 1.73 -2.63 -1.29
CA ILE A 213 2.31 -3.96 -1.16
C ILE A 213 1.26 -5.05 -0.91
N HIS A 214 0.14 -4.71 -0.26
CA HIS A 214 -0.95 -5.64 0.05
C HIS A 214 -1.71 -6.12 -1.20
N CYS A 215 -1.54 -5.46 -2.34
CA CYS A 215 -2.25 -5.81 -3.57
C CYS A 215 -1.33 -6.33 -4.69
N PHE A 216 -0.04 -6.52 -4.43
CA PHE A 216 0.94 -6.92 -5.46
C PHE A 216 0.94 -8.42 -5.79
N GLU A 217 0.23 -9.23 -5.00
CA GLU A 217 0.11 -10.67 -5.25
C GLU A 217 -0.86 -10.98 -6.40
N ASP A 218 -0.50 -12.00 -7.19
CA ASP A 218 -1.30 -12.53 -8.30
C ASP A 218 -1.78 -11.46 -9.31
N VAL A 219 -0.98 -10.41 -9.52
CA VAL A 219 -1.30 -9.34 -10.48
C VAL A 219 -0.97 -9.80 -11.90
N THR A 220 -2.00 -9.89 -12.75
CA THR A 220 -1.86 -10.23 -14.16
C THR A 220 -1.23 -9.10 -14.96
N SER A 221 -1.71 -7.87 -14.74
CA SER A 221 -1.27 -6.70 -15.50
C SER A 221 -1.28 -5.45 -14.64
N ILE A 222 -0.29 -4.58 -14.86
CA ILE A 222 -0.24 -3.25 -14.28
C ILE A 222 -0.64 -2.23 -15.35
N ILE A 223 -1.52 -1.31 -14.97
CA ILE A 223 -1.84 -0.12 -15.74
C ILE A 223 -1.29 1.07 -14.96
N PHE A 224 -0.23 1.67 -15.46
CA PHE A 224 0.40 2.84 -14.86
C PHE A 224 -0.13 4.12 -15.51
N LEU A 225 -0.69 5.04 -14.70
CA LEU A 225 -1.28 6.28 -15.17
C LEU A 225 -0.33 7.46 -14.94
N VAL A 226 -0.08 8.21 -16.02
CA VAL A 226 0.72 9.44 -16.04
C VAL A 226 -0.18 10.59 -16.42
N ALA A 227 -0.21 11.67 -15.63
CA ALA A 227 -0.90 12.89 -16.02
C ALA A 227 0.00 13.77 -16.89
N LEU A 228 -0.37 13.94 -18.16
CA LEU A 228 0.42 14.71 -19.12
C LEU A 228 0.46 16.20 -18.82
N ASN A 229 -0.57 16.76 -18.19
CA ASN A 229 -0.64 18.18 -17.87
C ASN A 229 0.23 18.58 -16.67
N GLU A 230 0.84 17.64 -15.95
CA GLU A 230 1.57 17.91 -14.70
C GLU A 230 3.04 18.34 -14.91
N TYR A 231 3.50 18.49 -16.16
CA TYR A 231 4.92 18.81 -16.48
C TYR A 231 5.40 20.15 -15.91
N ASP A 232 4.50 21.09 -15.65
CA ASP A 232 4.78 22.43 -15.14
C ASP A 232 4.27 22.68 -13.71
N GLN A 233 3.93 21.60 -12.98
CA GLN A 233 3.35 21.68 -11.64
C GLN A 233 4.27 21.07 -10.59
N VAL A 234 4.13 21.57 -9.36
CA VAL A 234 4.82 21.06 -8.17
C VAL A 234 3.92 20.16 -7.33
N LEU A 235 4.51 19.24 -6.56
CA LEU A 235 3.76 18.35 -5.69
C LEU A 235 2.98 19.13 -4.64
N PHE A 236 1.87 18.55 -4.19
CA PHE A 236 1.13 19.08 -3.05
C PHE A 236 1.94 18.89 -1.76
N GLU A 237 2.64 17.75 -1.65
CA GLU A 237 3.43 17.36 -0.49
C GLU A 237 4.79 18.07 -0.40
N ASN A 238 5.37 18.48 -1.54
CA ASN A 238 6.66 19.17 -1.60
C ASN A 238 6.69 20.21 -2.73
N PRO A 239 6.69 21.52 -2.42
CA PRO A 239 6.66 22.58 -3.43
C PRO A 239 7.94 22.68 -4.27
N ASN A 240 9.04 22.03 -3.86
CA ASN A 240 10.31 22.05 -4.60
C ASN A 240 10.43 20.92 -5.64
N GLU A 241 9.47 19.99 -5.66
CA GLU A 241 9.51 18.83 -6.53
C GLU A 241 8.48 18.91 -7.65
N ASN A 242 8.92 18.66 -8.89
CA ASN A 242 8.04 18.61 -10.05
C ASN A 242 7.20 17.31 -10.05
N ARG A 243 5.89 17.43 -10.32
CA ARG A 243 4.95 16.29 -10.32
C ARG A 243 5.28 15.23 -11.38
N MET A 244 5.75 15.62 -12.56
CA MET A 244 6.11 14.69 -13.63
C MET A 244 7.41 13.96 -13.33
N GLU A 245 8.38 14.60 -12.67
CA GLU A 245 9.58 13.93 -12.16
C GLU A 245 9.24 12.88 -11.08
N GLU A 246 8.34 13.20 -10.16
CA GLU A 246 7.83 12.23 -9.19
C GLU A 246 7.14 11.04 -9.88
N SER A 247 6.36 11.29 -10.94
CA SER A 247 5.72 10.24 -11.73
C SER A 247 6.75 9.33 -12.42
N LYS A 248 7.83 9.91 -12.97
CA LYS A 248 8.95 9.17 -13.55
C LYS A 248 9.70 8.35 -12.51
N ALA A 249 10.02 8.93 -11.35
CA ALA A 249 10.69 8.23 -10.26
C ALA A 249 9.86 7.03 -9.79
N LEU A 250 8.56 7.23 -9.57
CA LEU A 250 7.64 6.17 -9.19
C LEU A 250 7.57 5.07 -10.27
N PHE A 251 7.46 5.45 -11.55
CA PHE A 251 7.43 4.48 -12.64
C PHE A 251 8.72 3.66 -12.70
N LYS A 252 9.88 4.31 -12.56
CA LYS A 252 11.20 3.65 -12.52
C LYS A 252 11.26 2.61 -11.39
N THR A 253 10.71 2.91 -10.20
CA THR A 253 10.65 1.93 -9.11
C THR A 253 9.73 0.76 -9.45
N ILE A 254 8.53 1.03 -9.98
CA ILE A 254 7.53 -0.01 -10.29
C ILE A 254 7.99 -0.93 -11.42
N ILE A 255 8.57 -0.40 -12.50
CA ILE A 255 9.02 -1.20 -13.64
C ILE A 255 10.19 -2.12 -13.28
N ASN A 256 11.08 -1.68 -12.38
CA ASN A 256 12.22 -2.48 -11.92
C ASN A 256 11.88 -3.38 -10.73
N TYR A 257 10.64 -3.34 -10.23
CA TYR A 257 10.25 -4.12 -9.06
C TYR A 257 10.23 -5.62 -9.36
N ALA A 258 10.98 -6.41 -8.58
CA ALA A 258 11.23 -7.82 -8.86
C ALA A 258 9.94 -8.68 -8.94
N VAL A 259 8.95 -8.37 -8.09
CA VAL A 259 7.65 -9.07 -8.09
C VAL A 259 6.91 -8.92 -9.43
N PHE A 260 7.18 -7.86 -10.19
CA PHE A 260 6.49 -7.55 -11.44
C PHE A 260 7.25 -7.95 -12.70
N GLN A 261 8.35 -8.69 -12.60
CA GLN A 261 9.14 -9.08 -13.78
C GLN A 261 8.32 -9.84 -14.83
N ARG A 262 7.35 -10.66 -14.39
CA ARG A 262 6.47 -11.44 -15.28
C ARG A 262 5.12 -10.76 -15.57
N THR A 263 4.86 -9.61 -14.95
CA THR A 263 3.58 -8.89 -15.08
C THR A 263 3.60 -8.01 -16.31
N SER A 264 2.56 -8.06 -17.14
CA SER A 264 2.48 -7.17 -18.31
C SER A 264 2.34 -5.70 -17.88
N MET A 265 3.08 -4.79 -18.52
CA MET A 265 3.09 -3.37 -18.17
C MET A 265 2.42 -2.53 -19.26
N ILE A 266 1.36 -1.81 -18.88
CA ILE A 266 0.62 -0.88 -19.73
C ILE A 266 0.78 0.52 -19.14
N ILE A 267 0.99 1.53 -19.96
CA ILE A 267 1.12 2.92 -19.56
C ILE A 267 0.03 3.75 -20.23
N PHE A 268 -0.72 4.50 -19.43
CA PHE A 268 -1.69 5.47 -19.90
C PHE A 268 -1.19 6.88 -19.65
N PHE A 269 -0.93 7.60 -20.73
CA PHE A 269 -0.64 9.02 -20.73
C PHE A 269 -1.97 9.78 -20.79
N ASN A 270 -2.49 10.09 -19.62
CA ASN A 270 -3.82 10.65 -19.40
C ASN A 270 -3.82 12.19 -19.44
N LYS A 271 -5.02 12.78 -19.50
CA LYS A 271 -5.26 14.24 -19.54
C LYS A 271 -4.66 14.89 -20.79
N THR A 272 -4.79 14.20 -21.92
CA THR A 272 -4.37 14.67 -23.25
C THR A 272 -5.06 15.98 -23.65
N ASP A 273 -6.34 16.12 -23.30
CA ASP A 273 -7.15 17.34 -23.45
C ASP A 273 -6.54 18.55 -22.72
N LEU A 274 -6.12 18.34 -21.46
CA LEU A 274 -5.51 19.40 -20.66
C LEU A 274 -4.09 19.75 -21.12
N LEU A 275 -3.32 18.78 -21.62
CA LEU A 275 -2.03 19.05 -22.26
C LEU A 275 -2.21 19.92 -23.50
N GLN A 276 -3.21 19.60 -24.34
CA GLN A 276 -3.48 20.35 -25.58
C GLN A 276 -3.83 21.81 -25.30
N GLU A 277 -4.59 22.10 -24.24
CA GLU A 277 -4.84 23.48 -23.81
C GLU A 277 -3.55 24.15 -23.32
N LYS A 278 -2.80 23.46 -22.45
CA LYS A 278 -1.69 24.03 -21.68
C LYS A 278 -0.43 24.30 -22.52
N ILE A 279 -0.14 23.47 -23.52
CA ILE A 279 1.09 23.57 -24.32
C ILE A 279 1.21 24.89 -25.08
N SER A 280 0.07 25.55 -25.33
CA SER A 280 -0.01 26.87 -25.97
C SER A 280 0.45 28.03 -25.07
N LYS A 281 0.42 27.84 -23.75
CA LYS A 281 0.67 28.86 -22.72
C LYS A 281 1.93 28.58 -21.88
N SER A 282 2.28 27.31 -21.72
CA SER A 282 3.39 26.84 -20.88
C SER A 282 4.29 25.93 -21.71
N HIS A 283 5.50 26.39 -22.02
CA HIS A 283 6.35 25.69 -22.99
C HIS A 283 7.15 24.57 -22.33
N LEU A 284 7.13 23.37 -22.91
CA LEU A 284 7.75 22.19 -22.30
C LEU A 284 9.27 22.33 -22.11
N ALA A 285 9.98 23.02 -23.02
CA ALA A 285 11.44 23.17 -22.90
C ALA A 285 11.88 24.00 -21.68
N ASP A 286 10.98 24.79 -21.09
CA ASP A 286 11.31 25.61 -19.92
C ASP A 286 11.50 24.73 -18.67
N TYR A 287 10.86 23.54 -18.66
CA TYR A 287 10.94 22.54 -17.60
C TYR A 287 11.85 21.37 -17.99
N TYR A 288 11.91 21.06 -19.30
CA TYR A 288 12.70 19.98 -19.87
C TYR A 288 13.64 20.52 -20.96
N PRO A 289 14.83 21.04 -20.61
CA PRO A 289 15.76 21.66 -21.56
C PRO A 289 16.19 20.74 -22.72
N ASN A 290 16.11 19.42 -22.52
CA ASN A 290 16.41 18.42 -23.55
C ASN A 290 15.32 18.30 -24.62
N TYR A 291 14.15 18.91 -24.44
CA TYR A 291 13.09 18.96 -25.43
C TYR A 291 13.47 19.91 -26.57
N LYS A 292 13.70 19.33 -27.76
CA LYS A 292 14.05 20.07 -29.00
C LYS A 292 12.88 20.20 -29.98
N GLY A 293 11.67 19.79 -29.57
CA GLY A 293 10.49 19.87 -30.42
C GLY A 293 9.95 21.30 -30.57
N PRO A 294 9.02 21.53 -31.50
CA PRO A 294 8.40 22.84 -31.69
C PRO A 294 7.56 23.28 -30.48
N LYS A 295 7.40 24.60 -30.35
CA LYS A 295 6.44 25.21 -29.41
C LYS A 295 5.02 24.94 -29.87
N ASN A 296 4.07 24.89 -28.93
CA ASN A 296 2.63 24.75 -29.20
C ASN A 296 2.24 23.50 -30.00
N ASP A 297 3.03 22.43 -29.90
CA ASP A 297 2.77 21.14 -30.57
C ASP A 297 2.50 20.06 -29.51
N PRO A 298 1.23 19.68 -29.29
CA PRO A 298 0.88 18.66 -28.31
C PRO A 298 1.40 17.27 -28.71
N ASP A 299 1.47 16.95 -30.01
CA ASP A 299 1.93 15.64 -30.48
C ASP A 299 3.43 15.46 -30.26
N ALA A 300 4.22 16.51 -30.52
CA ALA A 300 5.64 16.51 -30.23
C ALA A 300 5.92 16.39 -28.72
N ALA A 301 5.15 17.11 -27.90
CA ALA A 301 5.24 17.03 -26.44
C ALA A 301 4.88 15.63 -25.92
N MET A 302 3.76 15.05 -26.39
CA MET A 302 3.32 13.69 -26.04
C MET A 302 4.36 12.64 -26.41
N LYS A 303 4.92 12.71 -27.62
CA LYS A 303 5.99 11.79 -28.07
C LYS A 303 7.25 11.93 -27.25
N PHE A 304 7.61 13.15 -26.84
CA PHE A 304 8.76 13.37 -25.97
C PHE A 304 8.53 12.74 -24.58
N ILE A 305 7.39 13.01 -23.95
CA ILE A 305 7.05 12.44 -22.63
C ILE A 305 6.99 10.92 -22.69
N LEU A 306 6.38 10.34 -23.74
CA LEU A 306 6.40 8.90 -23.98
C LEU A 306 7.82 8.33 -23.97
N LYS A 307 8.73 8.94 -24.75
CA LYS A 307 10.13 8.51 -24.82
C LYS A 307 10.85 8.64 -23.48
N MET A 308 10.53 9.65 -22.67
CA MET A 308 11.10 9.79 -21.33
C MET A 308 10.77 8.59 -20.44
N PHE A 309 9.53 8.09 -20.50
CA PHE A 309 9.10 6.92 -19.71
C PHE A 309 9.61 5.61 -20.30
N GLU A 310 9.61 5.46 -21.63
CA GLU A 310 10.19 4.28 -22.30
C GLU A 310 11.67 4.10 -21.98
N ALA A 311 12.43 5.20 -21.88
CA ALA A 311 13.85 5.17 -21.51
C ALA A 311 14.12 4.69 -20.08
N LEU A 312 13.11 4.65 -19.20
CA LEU A 312 13.24 4.12 -17.83
C LEU A 312 13.15 2.59 -17.78
N ASN A 313 12.74 1.95 -18.87
CA ASN A 313 12.74 0.50 -18.98
C ASN A 313 14.15 -0.02 -19.26
N THR A 314 14.73 -0.67 -18.26
CA THR A 314 16.06 -1.29 -18.36
C THR A 314 16.01 -2.69 -18.98
N ASP A 315 14.84 -3.32 -19.01
CA ASP A 315 14.63 -4.66 -19.55
C ASP A 315 14.12 -4.59 -21.00
N ALA A 316 15.04 -4.78 -21.95
CA ALA A 316 14.73 -4.78 -23.38
C ALA A 316 13.77 -5.91 -23.80
N CYS A 317 13.65 -6.98 -23.01
CA CYS A 317 12.72 -8.08 -23.28
C CYS A 317 11.30 -7.75 -22.80
N ARG A 318 11.14 -6.81 -21.86
CA ARG A 318 9.82 -6.42 -21.35
C ARG A 318 9.18 -5.39 -22.28
N ARG A 319 8.16 -5.81 -23.01
CA ARG A 319 7.38 -4.91 -23.88
C ARG A 319 6.48 -3.99 -23.08
N LEU A 320 6.56 -2.69 -23.36
CA LEU A 320 5.65 -1.66 -22.84
C LEU A 320 4.50 -1.41 -23.83
N TYR A 321 3.27 -1.37 -23.32
CA TYR A 321 2.09 -1.01 -24.10
C TYR A 321 1.62 0.38 -23.67
N SER A 322 1.80 1.37 -24.53
CA SER A 322 1.52 2.77 -24.21
C SER A 322 0.31 3.30 -24.97
N HIS A 323 -0.57 4.02 -24.27
CA HIS A 323 -1.76 4.65 -24.85
C HIS A 323 -1.90 6.10 -24.35
N PHE A 324 -2.37 6.98 -25.23
CA PHE A 324 -2.77 8.34 -24.88
C PHE A 324 -4.26 8.35 -24.57
N THR A 325 -4.64 8.82 -23.38
CA THR A 325 -6.01 8.73 -22.87
C THR A 325 -6.56 10.10 -22.47
N CYS A 326 -7.88 10.23 -22.58
CA CYS A 326 -8.67 11.22 -21.85
C CYS A 326 -9.66 10.43 -20.99
N ALA A 327 -9.36 10.29 -19.69
CA ALA A 327 -10.20 9.50 -18.79
C ALA A 327 -11.63 10.06 -18.62
N THR A 328 -11.87 11.31 -19.01
CA THR A 328 -13.23 11.89 -19.01
C THR A 328 -13.99 11.67 -20.32
N ASP A 329 -13.38 11.05 -21.33
CA ASP A 329 -14.00 10.66 -22.59
C ASP A 329 -14.29 9.14 -22.58
N THR A 330 -15.57 8.79 -22.49
CA THR A 330 -16.04 7.40 -22.40
C THR A 330 -15.74 6.61 -23.67
N GLU A 331 -15.80 7.20 -24.86
CA GLU A 331 -15.54 6.48 -26.11
C GLU A 331 -14.04 6.25 -26.32
N ASN A 332 -13.21 7.23 -25.95
CA ASN A 332 -11.76 7.05 -25.94
C ASN A 332 -11.36 5.87 -25.02
N ILE A 333 -11.90 5.82 -23.81
CA ILE A 333 -11.61 4.73 -22.87
C ILE A 333 -12.18 3.38 -23.34
N ARG A 334 -13.37 3.35 -23.95
CA ARG A 334 -13.95 2.13 -24.53
C ARG A 334 -13.03 1.51 -25.58
N LEU A 335 -12.53 2.32 -26.52
CA LEU A 335 -11.64 1.84 -27.58
C LEU A 335 -10.29 1.36 -27.03
N ILE A 336 -9.68 2.14 -26.13
CA ILE A 336 -8.38 1.80 -25.54
C ILE A 336 -8.47 0.55 -24.70
N PHE A 337 -9.53 0.42 -23.88
CA PHE A 337 -9.69 -0.75 -23.04
C PHE A 337 -9.95 -2.02 -23.84
N SER A 338 -10.65 -1.94 -24.98
CA SER A 338 -10.78 -3.09 -25.89
C SER A 338 -9.42 -3.57 -26.41
N ALA A 339 -8.53 -2.65 -26.79
CA ALA A 339 -7.18 -2.99 -27.24
C ALA A 339 -6.31 -3.57 -26.11
N VAL A 340 -6.43 -3.03 -24.90
CA VAL A 340 -5.76 -3.55 -23.70
C VAL A 340 -6.24 -4.95 -23.36
N LYS A 341 -7.55 -5.19 -23.37
CA LYS A 341 -8.15 -6.50 -23.16
C LYS A 341 -7.57 -7.52 -24.13
N ASP A 342 -7.52 -7.23 -25.42
CA ASP A 342 -6.99 -8.16 -26.42
C ASP A 342 -5.49 -8.47 -26.18
N THR A 343 -4.73 -7.47 -25.72
CA THR A 343 -3.31 -7.63 -25.37
C THR A 343 -3.14 -8.52 -24.14
N ILE A 344 -3.94 -8.29 -23.09
CA ILE A 344 -3.90 -9.09 -21.86
C ILE A 344 -4.31 -10.52 -22.14
N MET A 345 -5.40 -10.71 -22.90
CA MET A 345 -5.88 -12.04 -23.25
C MET A 345 -4.82 -12.81 -24.03
N ARG A 346 -4.22 -12.22 -25.08
CA ARG A 346 -3.18 -12.88 -25.89
C ARG A 346 -1.99 -13.35 -25.05
N ASN A 347 -1.53 -12.53 -24.10
CA ASN A 347 -0.39 -12.90 -23.26
C ASN A 347 -0.70 -13.99 -22.23
N ASN A 348 -1.98 -14.16 -21.87
CA ASN A 348 -2.41 -15.18 -20.91
C ASN A 348 -3.06 -16.40 -21.59
N PHE A 349 -3.24 -16.38 -22.92
CA PHE A 349 -3.94 -17.43 -23.68
C PHE A 349 -3.22 -18.78 -23.64
N ASP A 350 -1.89 -18.79 -23.50
CA ASP A 350 -1.09 -20.02 -23.37
C ASP A 350 -1.37 -20.75 -22.04
N ASP A 351 -1.67 -20.01 -20.97
CA ASP A 351 -2.02 -20.58 -19.66
C ASP A 351 -3.47 -21.07 -19.61
N PHE A 352 -4.39 -20.41 -20.32
CA PHE A 352 -5.82 -20.78 -20.34
C PHE A 352 -6.13 -22.01 -21.21
N ASN A 353 -5.36 -22.25 -22.28
CA ASN A 353 -5.59 -23.40 -23.17
C ASN A 353 -5.08 -24.75 -22.62
N LEU A 354 -4.31 -24.76 -21.52
CA LEU A 354 -3.81 -25.99 -20.90
C LEU A 354 -4.82 -26.66 -19.93
N THR A 355 -5.98 -26.04 -19.63
CA THR A 355 -6.92 -26.55 -18.61
C THR A 355 -8.41 -26.40 -18.92
N SER A 356 -8.82 -26.37 -20.19
CA SER A 356 -10.24 -26.49 -20.54
C SER A 356 -10.70 -27.96 -20.42
N PRO A 357 -11.65 -28.33 -19.53
CA PRO A 357 -12.28 -29.63 -19.60
C PRO A 357 -13.29 -29.57 -20.75
N SER A 358 -13.12 -30.44 -21.74
CA SER A 358 -14.11 -30.72 -22.77
C SER A 358 -15.48 -30.93 -22.12
N SER A 359 -16.40 -30.00 -22.32
CA SER A 359 -17.77 -30.11 -21.83
C SER A 359 -18.49 -31.22 -22.58
N LEU A 360 -19.00 -32.16 -21.80
CA LEU A 360 -20.01 -33.15 -22.18
C LEU A 360 -21.19 -32.43 -22.86
N LEU A 361 -21.49 -32.79 -24.10
CA LEU A 361 -22.82 -32.61 -24.70
C LEU A 361 -23.52 -33.98 -24.69
N PRO A 362 -24.78 -34.09 -24.21
CA PRO A 362 -25.63 -35.22 -24.51
C PRO A 362 -26.14 -35.11 -25.95
N GLY A 363 -26.23 -36.25 -26.63
CA GLY A 363 -26.57 -36.34 -28.06
C GLY A 363 -28.06 -36.19 -28.40
N ASP A 364 -28.27 -36.13 -29.72
CA ASP A 364 -29.52 -36.28 -30.51
C ASP A 364 -30.55 -35.13 -30.44
N GLU A 365 -31.24 -34.66 -31.50
CA GLU A 365 -31.62 -35.23 -32.80
C GLU A 365 -31.65 -34.19 -33.96
N GLY A 366 -31.41 -34.68 -35.18
CA GLY A 366 -32.06 -34.34 -36.48
C GLY A 366 -32.21 -32.89 -37.00
N MET A 367 -31.53 -32.55 -38.11
CA MET A 367 -32.13 -32.30 -39.45
C MET A 367 -31.17 -31.61 -40.46
N ALA A 368 -31.14 -32.18 -41.67
CA ALA A 368 -30.91 -31.58 -43.01
C ALA A 368 -29.64 -30.73 -43.31
N GLN A 369 -28.75 -31.31 -44.13
CA GLN A 369 -27.91 -30.62 -45.15
C GLN A 369 -28.78 -30.19 -46.37
N PRO A 370 -28.34 -29.36 -47.37
CA PRO A 370 -26.96 -29.10 -47.89
C PRO A 370 -26.74 -27.63 -48.42
N PRO A 371 -25.77 -27.29 -49.33
CA PRO A 371 -24.49 -27.90 -49.71
C PRO A 371 -23.23 -26.98 -49.67
N GLU A 372 -22.12 -27.69 -49.84
CA GLU A 372 -20.69 -27.39 -50.08
C GLU A 372 -20.27 -26.18 -50.94
N HIS A 373 -19.07 -25.65 -50.64
CA HIS A 373 -18.07 -25.33 -51.67
C HIS A 373 -16.63 -25.67 -51.19
N LYS A 374 -15.95 -26.50 -51.99
CA LYS A 374 -14.56 -26.99 -51.85
C LYS A 374 -13.52 -26.00 -52.38
N MET A 375 -12.33 -25.99 -51.77
CA MET A 375 -10.98 -25.96 -52.39
C MET A 375 -9.95 -26.23 -51.26
N SER A 376 -9.29 -27.41 -51.13
CA SER A 376 -8.05 -27.90 -51.79
C SER A 376 -6.91 -26.85 -51.84
N SER A 377 -5.63 -27.11 -51.51
CA SER A 377 -4.87 -28.25 -50.98
C SER A 377 -3.41 -27.79 -50.76
N GLU A 378 -2.67 -28.52 -49.91
CA GLU A 378 -1.19 -28.75 -49.92
C GLU A 378 -0.26 -27.57 -49.58
N GLY A 379 0.82 -27.72 -48.79
CA GLY A 379 1.45 -28.86 -48.14
C GLY A 379 2.80 -28.42 -47.55
N ALA A 380 3.29 -29.09 -46.49
CA ALA A 380 4.71 -29.35 -46.23
C ALA A 380 4.88 -30.10 -44.89
N GLU A 381 5.53 -31.26 -44.99
CA GLU A 381 5.81 -32.25 -43.95
C GLU A 381 7.03 -31.88 -43.09
N GLY A 382 7.14 -32.50 -41.89
CA GLY A 382 8.41 -32.55 -41.14
C GLY A 382 8.30 -32.90 -39.65
N ARG A 383 8.02 -34.18 -39.32
CA ARG A 383 8.05 -34.85 -37.99
C ARG A 383 9.44 -34.78 -37.29
N PRO A 384 9.63 -35.09 -35.96
CA PRO A 384 8.87 -36.07 -35.16
C PRO A 384 8.55 -35.71 -33.68
N ALA A 385 7.51 -36.37 -33.14
CA ALA A 385 7.37 -36.74 -31.72
C ALA A 385 7.66 -38.26 -31.60
N PRO A 386 7.71 -38.94 -30.42
CA PRO A 386 7.58 -38.55 -29.00
C PRO A 386 8.73 -39.20 -28.13
N PRO A 387 8.68 -39.37 -26.78
CA PRO A 387 7.76 -40.30 -26.13
C PRO A 387 7.12 -39.81 -24.82
N THR A 388 5.86 -40.16 -24.68
CA THR A 388 5.06 -40.26 -23.46
C THR A 388 5.37 -41.59 -22.78
N THR A 389 5.65 -41.62 -21.46
CA THR A 389 5.07 -42.53 -20.41
C THR A 389 5.87 -42.52 -19.09
N LEU A 390 5.22 -42.04 -18.00
CA LEU A 390 5.04 -42.57 -16.61
C LEU A 390 6.26 -43.08 -15.77
N PRO A 391 6.28 -42.99 -14.41
CA PRO A 391 5.12 -43.14 -13.51
C PRO A 391 5.03 -42.21 -12.26
N LEU A 392 3.80 -42.12 -11.75
CA LEU A 392 3.45 -41.66 -10.40
C LEU A 392 3.81 -42.74 -9.36
N LYS A 393 4.44 -42.32 -8.27
CA LYS A 393 4.49 -43.06 -7.00
C LYS A 393 4.14 -42.08 -5.89
N GLY A 394 3.11 -42.41 -5.10
CA GLY A 394 2.54 -41.55 -4.08
C GLY A 394 3.37 -41.48 -2.81
N ASP A 395 3.16 -40.39 -2.07
CA ASP A 395 3.00 -40.44 -0.62
C ASP A 395 2.11 -39.29 -0.16
N GLY A 396 1.21 -39.59 0.77
CA GLY A 396 0.26 -38.64 1.33
C GLY A 396 0.92 -37.66 2.30
N SER A 397 0.52 -36.39 2.24
CA SER A 397 0.73 -35.40 3.30
C SER A 397 -0.11 -34.15 3.01
N GLY A 398 -0.69 -33.58 4.06
CA GLY A 398 -1.81 -32.63 4.04
C GLY A 398 -1.60 -31.34 3.22
N SER A 399 -2.72 -30.85 2.67
CA SER A 399 -2.81 -29.57 1.96
C SER A 399 -2.57 -28.40 2.92
N GLN A 400 -1.31 -27.96 3.03
CA GLN A 400 -0.95 -26.72 3.71
C GLN A 400 -1.59 -25.52 2.99
N ARG A 401 -2.34 -24.72 3.75
CA ARG A 401 -2.75 -23.36 3.35
C ARG A 401 -1.47 -22.55 3.01
N LYS A 402 -1.37 -22.07 1.77
CA LYS A 402 -0.24 -21.22 1.34
C LYS A 402 -0.20 -19.97 2.20
N LYS A 403 0.91 -19.83 2.92
CA LYS A 403 1.22 -18.80 3.91
C LYS A 403 1.84 -17.61 3.17
N LEU A 404 1.25 -16.43 3.31
CA LEU A 404 1.80 -15.19 2.74
C LEU A 404 2.89 -14.68 3.68
N SER A 405 4.10 -14.54 3.17
CA SER A 405 5.21 -13.86 3.84
C SER A 405 5.32 -12.44 3.29
N ALA A 406 5.60 -11.48 4.19
CA ALA A 406 5.78 -10.08 3.81
C ALA A 406 6.85 -9.96 2.70
N PRO A 407 6.53 -9.33 1.56
CA PRO A 407 7.50 -9.17 0.47
C PRO A 407 8.62 -8.19 0.86
N ARG A 408 9.84 -8.49 0.40
CA ARG A 408 11.05 -7.72 0.69
C ARG A 408 11.04 -6.40 -0.11
N ILE A 409 11.03 -5.27 0.58
CA ILE A 409 11.06 -3.93 -0.03
C ILE A 409 12.38 -3.23 0.34
N SER A 410 13.24 -2.99 -0.64
CA SER A 410 14.34 -2.02 -0.55
C SER A 410 13.84 -0.67 -1.06
N LEU A 411 13.73 0.32 -0.18
CA LEU A 411 13.53 1.72 -0.55
C LEU A 411 14.70 2.48 0.07
N SER A 412 15.66 2.89 -0.76
CA SER A 412 16.61 3.94 -0.41
C SER A 412 15.83 5.26 -0.36
N LEU A 413 15.64 5.79 0.84
CA LEU A 413 15.12 7.13 1.06
C LEU A 413 16.29 8.10 0.88
N ASP A 414 16.29 8.84 -0.23
CA ASP A 414 17.15 10.00 -0.38
C ASP A 414 16.71 11.08 0.62
N GLN A 415 17.67 11.53 1.41
CA GLN A 415 17.57 12.60 2.39
C GLN A 415 17.45 13.96 1.69
N SER A 416 16.58 14.83 2.20
CA SER A 416 16.79 16.28 2.14
C SER A 416 16.31 16.89 3.44
N GLU A 417 17.23 17.63 4.06
CA GLU A 417 17.14 18.30 5.35
C GLU A 417 16.06 19.39 5.41
N ASP A 418 15.54 19.58 6.64
CA ASP A 418 14.90 20.75 7.23
C ASP A 418 13.74 21.47 6.49
N ASP A 419 12.55 21.51 7.14
CA ASP A 419 12.24 22.73 7.89
C ASP A 419 11.04 22.60 8.85
N LEU A 420 11.32 23.13 10.03
CA LEU A 420 10.51 23.43 11.18
C LEU A 420 9.71 24.71 10.93
N PHE A 421 8.39 24.64 10.71
CA PHE A 421 7.48 25.78 10.97
C PHE A 421 6.04 25.28 11.22
N ASP A 422 5.72 24.94 12.47
CA ASP A 422 4.34 25.00 12.97
C ASP A 422 4.10 26.40 13.53
N THR A 423 3.03 27.06 13.05
CA THR A 423 2.52 28.31 13.61
C THR A 423 1.88 28.09 14.99
N PRO A 424 1.85 29.13 15.85
CA PRO A 424 1.66 29.00 17.29
C PRO A 424 0.17 28.98 17.65
N ASP A 425 -0.20 28.03 18.52
CA ASP A 425 -1.16 28.23 19.63
C ASP A 425 -1.47 26.86 20.23
N ASP A 426 -0.74 26.49 21.28
CA ASP A 426 -1.31 25.99 22.53
C ASP A 426 -0.18 25.82 23.55
N LEU A 427 -0.13 26.79 24.47
CA LEU A 427 0.70 26.80 25.65
C LEU A 427 0.23 25.68 26.61
N ASP A 428 0.96 24.57 26.65
CA ASP A 428 1.08 23.75 27.84
C ASP A 428 2.58 23.49 28.10
N ILE A 429 3.11 24.21 29.08
CA ILE A 429 4.47 24.09 29.60
C ILE A 429 4.61 22.68 30.19
N ASN A 430 5.34 21.80 29.50
CA ASN A 430 5.67 20.48 30.02
C ASN A 430 6.94 20.60 30.89
N VAL A 431 6.76 20.58 32.22
CA VAL A 431 7.79 20.81 33.25
C VAL A 431 8.80 19.64 33.44
N ASP A 432 8.94 18.77 32.44
CA ASP A 432 9.90 17.63 32.48
C ASP A 432 11.12 17.83 31.56
N ASP A 433 11.25 18.97 30.87
CA ASP A 433 12.46 19.35 30.11
C ASP A 433 13.48 20.09 31.01
N LEU A 434 13.77 19.52 32.17
CA LEU A 434 14.88 19.95 33.03
C LEU A 434 15.96 18.87 33.00
N ASP A 435 16.91 19.06 32.08
CA ASP A 435 18.22 18.42 32.14
C ASP A 435 18.87 18.65 33.50
N THR A 436 19.37 17.57 34.12
CA THR A 436 20.44 17.65 35.12
C THR A 436 21.75 17.14 34.50
N PRO A 437 22.86 17.91 34.60
CA PRO A 437 24.12 17.56 33.95
C PRO A 437 24.98 16.63 34.80
N ASP A 438 25.58 15.68 34.09
CA ASP A 438 26.94 15.09 34.13
C ASP A 438 27.87 15.18 35.37
N GLU A 439 28.63 14.07 35.47
CA GLU A 439 29.97 13.83 36.04
C GLU A 439 30.15 13.19 37.44
N ALA A 440 31.16 12.29 37.46
CA ALA A 440 31.91 11.67 38.56
C ALA A 440 31.77 10.15 38.81
N ASP A 441 32.87 9.47 38.42
CA ASP A 441 33.55 8.33 39.03
C ASP A 441 33.31 6.91 38.50
N ILE A 442 34.08 6.59 37.45
CA ILE A 442 35.28 5.71 37.50
C ILE A 442 35.29 4.72 38.68
N LEU A 443 35.21 3.42 38.38
CA LEU A 443 36.10 2.43 38.99
C LEU A 443 36.33 1.25 38.05
N ASP A 444 37.62 1.06 37.83
CA ASP A 444 38.36 0.13 37.00
C ASP A 444 38.32 -1.32 37.54
N TYR A 445 38.44 -2.31 36.66
CA TYR A 445 39.19 -3.55 36.93
C TYR A 445 39.53 -4.25 35.61
N THR A 446 40.78 -4.03 35.23
CA THR A 446 41.66 -4.65 34.23
C THR A 446 41.94 -6.14 34.45
N ASP A 447 42.17 -6.89 33.35
CA ASP A 447 43.40 -7.67 33.01
C ASP A 447 43.10 -8.63 31.82
N HIS A 448 43.93 -8.85 30.79
CA HIS A 448 45.36 -8.67 30.59
C HIS A 448 45.70 -8.36 29.11
N GLU A 449 46.65 -7.45 28.91
CA GLU A 449 47.44 -7.24 27.69
C GLU A 449 48.53 -8.31 27.50
N LEU A 450 48.90 -8.58 26.25
CA LEU A 450 50.26 -8.99 25.87
C LEU A 450 50.66 -8.16 24.65
N ASP A 451 51.48 -7.16 24.93
CA ASP A 451 52.11 -6.23 24.01
C ASP A 451 53.40 -6.84 23.44
N TRP A 452 53.76 -6.52 22.20
CA TRP A 452 55.15 -6.59 21.74
C TRP A 452 55.46 -5.40 20.86
N GLU A 453 56.32 -4.54 21.41
CA GLU A 453 56.88 -3.30 20.85
C GLU A 453 57.67 -3.51 19.54
N GLU A 454 57.54 -2.56 18.62
CA GLU A 454 58.41 -2.40 17.45
C GLU A 454 59.72 -1.66 17.79
N PRO A 455 60.90 -2.11 17.30
CA PRO A 455 62.13 -1.31 17.29
C PRO A 455 62.32 -0.53 15.96
N GLN A 456 62.91 0.66 16.08
CA GLN A 456 63.21 1.64 15.01
C GLN A 456 64.33 1.23 14.00
N GLU A 457 64.27 1.93 12.85
CA GLU A 457 65.31 2.28 11.83
C GLU A 457 65.39 1.43 10.53
N PRO A 458 65.88 1.95 9.36
CA PRO A 458 66.20 3.33 8.94
C PRO A 458 65.64 3.73 7.53
N GLN A 459 65.83 5.00 7.17
CA GLN A 459 65.52 5.65 5.89
C GLN A 459 65.79 4.79 4.62
N ARG A 460 64.75 4.56 3.79
CA ARG A 460 64.86 4.19 2.37
C ARG A 460 63.80 4.91 1.52
N ALA A 461 64.20 5.25 0.29
CA ALA A 461 63.49 6.04 -0.72
C ALA A 461 62.11 5.47 -1.12
N PRO A 462 61.20 6.29 -1.71
CA PRO A 462 59.80 5.91 -1.86
C PRO A 462 59.62 4.85 -2.95
N VAL A 463 59.09 3.69 -2.56
CA VAL A 463 58.52 2.69 -3.47
C VAL A 463 57.05 3.06 -3.65
N LYS A 464 56.61 3.21 -4.91
CA LYS A 464 55.19 3.33 -5.26
C LYS A 464 54.50 2.00 -4.94
N GLU A 465 53.61 1.97 -3.95
CA GLU A 465 52.62 0.90 -3.85
C GLU A 465 51.47 1.21 -4.80
N GLU A 466 51.31 0.33 -5.78
CA GLU A 466 50.14 0.28 -6.64
C GLU A 466 48.93 -0.14 -5.79
N SER A 467 47.92 0.73 -5.71
CA SER A 467 46.61 0.40 -5.15
C SER A 467 46.00 -0.75 -5.95
N GLU A 468 45.80 -1.91 -5.34
CA GLU A 468 45.00 -2.98 -5.96
C GLU A 468 43.58 -2.45 -6.22
N PRO A 469 43.05 -2.63 -7.44
CA PRO A 469 41.70 -2.19 -7.76
C PRO A 469 40.68 -3.00 -6.96
N ILE A 470 39.68 -2.31 -6.40
CA ILE A 470 38.49 -2.91 -5.78
C ILE A 470 37.92 -3.96 -6.75
N PRO A 471 37.71 -5.21 -6.33
CA PRO A 471 37.17 -6.25 -7.20
C PRO A 471 35.82 -5.81 -7.77
N ALA A 472 35.74 -5.71 -9.11
CA ALA A 472 34.49 -5.42 -9.79
C ALA A 472 33.58 -6.65 -9.70
N TYR A 473 32.54 -6.56 -8.89
CA TYR A 473 31.48 -7.56 -8.83
C TYR A 473 30.81 -7.70 -10.19
N THR A 474 30.53 -8.93 -10.61
CA THR A 474 29.68 -9.18 -11.77
C THR A 474 28.22 -8.87 -11.43
N SER A 475 27.41 -8.52 -12.45
CA SER A 475 25.98 -8.21 -12.28
C SER A 475 25.17 -9.38 -11.68
N GLU A 476 25.69 -10.60 -11.77
CA GLU A 476 25.10 -11.79 -11.16
C GLU A 476 25.49 -11.93 -9.67
N GLU A 477 26.74 -11.60 -9.31
CA GLU A 477 27.20 -11.59 -7.92
C GLU A 477 26.52 -10.45 -7.12
N GLU A 478 26.32 -9.28 -7.72
CA GLU A 478 25.55 -8.16 -7.12
C GLU A 478 24.05 -8.51 -6.96
N ARG A 479 23.48 -9.28 -7.90
CA ARG A 479 22.11 -9.85 -7.80
C ARG A 479 21.98 -10.91 -6.71
N GLN A 480 23.04 -11.67 -6.43
CA GLN A 480 23.06 -12.66 -5.36
C GLN A 480 23.27 -12.01 -4.00
N ASP A 481 24.13 -10.99 -3.90
CA ASP A 481 24.35 -10.22 -2.67
C ASP A 481 23.09 -9.45 -2.24
N SER A 482 22.37 -8.85 -3.19
CA SER A 482 21.07 -8.17 -2.95
C SER A 482 19.93 -9.10 -2.48
N LYS A 483 20.05 -10.42 -2.69
CA LYS A 483 19.09 -11.41 -2.15
C LYS A 483 19.42 -11.81 -0.71
N LEU A 484 20.68 -11.65 -0.31
CA LEU A 484 21.21 -12.04 0.99
C LEU A 484 21.20 -10.87 1.98
N TRP A 485 21.35 -9.65 1.49
CA TRP A 485 21.43 -8.45 2.33
C TRP A 485 20.37 -7.40 1.92
N ARG A 486 19.82 -6.71 2.91
CA ARG A 486 18.88 -5.59 2.74
C ARG A 486 19.41 -4.37 3.46
N THR A 487 19.68 -3.30 2.72
CA THR A 487 20.02 -2.00 3.29
C THR A 487 18.76 -1.29 3.79
N VAL A 488 18.83 -0.74 5.00
CA VAL A 488 17.77 0.07 5.62
C VAL A 488 18.41 1.29 6.29
N ILE A 489 17.69 2.41 6.31
CA ILE A 489 18.10 3.61 7.03
C ILE A 489 17.23 3.68 8.28
N ILE A 490 17.85 3.68 9.47
CA ILE A 490 17.14 3.80 10.76
C ILE A 490 17.73 5.01 11.47
N GLY A 491 16.92 6.05 11.67
CA GLY A 491 17.42 7.37 12.05
C GLY A 491 18.32 7.96 10.95
N GLU A 492 19.56 8.31 11.30
CA GLU A 492 20.56 8.87 10.38
C GLU A 492 21.60 7.83 9.91
N GLN A 493 21.48 6.58 10.37
CA GLN A 493 22.48 5.54 10.10
C GLN A 493 21.97 4.52 9.08
N GLU A 494 22.85 4.16 8.14
CA GLU A 494 22.64 3.07 7.21
C GLU A 494 23.01 1.74 7.87
N HIS A 495 22.07 0.79 7.86
CA HIS A 495 22.25 -0.55 8.38
C HIS A 495 22.05 -1.59 7.27
N ARG A 496 22.85 -2.66 7.29
CA ARG A 496 22.69 -3.83 6.41
C ARG A 496 22.13 -5.00 7.19
N ILE A 497 21.02 -5.56 6.71
CA ILE A 497 20.34 -6.70 7.31
C ILE A 497 20.64 -7.95 6.49
N ASN A 498 21.20 -8.98 7.11
CA ASN A 498 21.33 -10.31 6.55
C ASN A 498 19.95 -10.98 6.49
N MET A 499 19.34 -10.98 5.31
CA MET A 499 18.01 -11.55 5.06
C MET A 499 18.01 -13.09 5.06
N LYS A 500 19.18 -13.73 4.93
CA LYS A 500 19.30 -15.19 4.95
C LYS A 500 19.17 -15.74 6.37
N CYS A 501 19.83 -15.13 7.34
CA CYS A 501 19.82 -15.63 8.72
C CYS A 501 18.44 -15.44 9.39
N ILE A 502 17.68 -14.42 8.99
CA ILE A 502 16.36 -14.11 9.59
C ILE A 502 15.17 -14.73 8.87
N GLU A 503 15.34 -15.34 7.68
CA GLU A 503 14.25 -15.89 6.85
C GLU A 503 13.24 -16.75 7.63
N PRO A 504 13.66 -17.66 8.55
CA PRO A 504 12.72 -18.47 9.32
C PRO A 504 11.85 -17.66 10.30
N TYR A 505 12.34 -16.50 10.73
CA TYR A 505 11.80 -15.70 11.84
C TYR A 505 11.02 -14.47 11.38
N GLN A 506 10.94 -14.19 10.07
CA GLN A 506 10.25 -13.00 9.52
C GLN A 506 8.76 -12.93 9.88
N LYS A 507 8.16 -14.06 10.26
CA LYS A 507 6.77 -14.17 10.73
C LYS A 507 6.53 -13.55 12.10
N VAL A 508 7.59 -13.12 12.80
CA VAL A 508 7.49 -12.46 14.11
C VAL A 508 6.67 -11.17 14.05
N ILE A 509 6.60 -10.51 12.89
CA ILE A 509 5.84 -9.27 12.69
C ILE A 509 4.87 -9.42 11.53
N SER A 510 3.64 -8.94 11.70
CA SER A 510 2.60 -8.94 10.66
C SER A 510 1.63 -7.76 10.83
N HIS A 511 0.90 -7.42 9.78
CA HIS A 511 -0.12 -6.37 9.80
C HIS A 511 -1.49 -6.99 10.14
N GLY A 512 -2.15 -6.46 11.15
CA GLY A 512 -3.44 -6.94 11.69
C GLY A 512 -4.67 -6.18 11.20
N GLY A 513 -4.53 -5.27 10.23
CA GLY A 513 -5.63 -4.45 9.71
C GLY A 513 -5.60 -3.02 10.23
N TYR A 514 -6.73 -2.32 10.10
CA TYR A 514 -6.87 -0.92 10.54
C TYR A 514 -8.00 -0.78 11.56
N TYR A 515 -7.86 0.18 12.46
CA TYR A 515 -8.82 0.52 13.51
C TYR A 515 -9.41 1.92 13.32
N GLY A 516 -10.70 2.08 13.65
CA GLY A 516 -11.47 3.32 13.46
C GLY A 516 -11.89 3.51 11.99
N ASP A 517 -11.85 4.75 11.49
CA ASP A 517 -12.18 5.09 10.09
C ASP A 517 -11.10 4.64 9.07
N GLY A 518 -10.32 3.60 9.39
CA GLY A 518 -9.25 3.07 8.53
C GLY A 518 -7.91 3.80 8.61
N ALA A 519 -7.72 4.69 9.59
CA ALA A 519 -6.51 5.52 9.72
C ALA A 519 -5.40 4.88 10.59
N ASN A 520 -5.76 4.12 11.63
CA ASN A 520 -4.78 3.59 12.59
C ASN A 520 -4.39 2.15 12.27
N ALA A 521 -3.12 1.87 12.04
CA ALA A 521 -2.66 0.51 11.75
C ALA A 521 -2.61 -0.36 13.02
N ILE A 522 -2.95 -1.65 12.89
CA ILE A 522 -2.74 -2.67 13.93
C ILE A 522 -1.53 -3.49 13.50
N ILE A 523 -0.49 -3.55 14.33
CA ILE A 523 0.70 -4.34 14.08
C ILE A 523 0.72 -5.50 15.08
N VAL A 524 0.88 -6.72 14.58
CA VAL A 524 0.92 -7.93 15.40
C VAL A 524 2.35 -8.43 15.50
N PHE A 525 2.85 -8.53 16.72
CA PHE A 525 4.14 -9.11 17.05
C PHE A 525 3.92 -10.48 17.71
N ALA A 526 4.30 -11.55 17.03
CA ALA A 526 4.11 -12.93 17.48
C ALA A 526 5.43 -13.50 18.04
N ALA A 527 5.60 -13.41 19.35
CA ALA A 527 6.83 -13.80 20.03
C ALA A 527 7.17 -15.29 19.92
N CYS A 528 6.18 -16.15 19.63
CA CYS A 528 6.40 -17.58 19.40
C CYS A 528 7.31 -17.90 18.20
N PHE A 529 7.48 -16.94 17.27
CA PHE A 529 8.37 -17.05 16.11
C PHE A 529 9.77 -16.45 16.35
N LEU A 530 10.12 -16.05 17.57
CA LEU A 530 11.48 -15.62 17.89
C LEU A 530 12.47 -16.81 17.87
N PRO A 531 13.75 -16.56 17.55
CA PRO A 531 14.79 -17.58 17.58
C PRO A 531 15.02 -18.11 19.01
N ASP A 532 15.55 -19.33 19.08
CA ASP A 532 15.92 -19.97 20.33
C ASP A 532 17.28 -19.47 20.83
N SER A 533 17.41 -19.17 22.12
CA SER A 533 18.66 -18.70 22.73
C SER A 533 19.81 -19.69 22.56
N ASP A 534 19.50 -20.97 22.36
CA ASP A 534 20.48 -22.05 22.22
C ASP A 534 21.07 -22.15 20.80
N SER A 535 20.68 -21.27 19.85
CA SER A 535 21.26 -21.25 18.50
C SER A 535 22.65 -20.63 18.48
N GLU A 536 23.58 -21.22 17.72
CA GLU A 536 24.98 -20.79 17.63
C GLU A 536 25.12 -19.31 17.20
N ASP A 537 24.21 -18.81 16.36
CA ASP A 537 24.21 -17.43 15.84
C ASP A 537 23.13 -16.54 16.47
N TYR A 538 22.63 -16.86 17.68
CA TYR A 538 21.48 -16.18 18.29
C TYR A 538 21.61 -14.65 18.30
N HIS A 539 22.77 -14.13 18.68
CA HIS A 539 23.03 -12.69 18.74
C HIS A 539 22.95 -12.03 17.35
N GLU A 540 23.60 -12.62 16.34
CA GLU A 540 23.56 -12.09 14.97
C GLU A 540 22.14 -12.15 14.39
N ILE A 541 21.43 -13.27 14.59
CA ILE A 541 20.05 -13.44 14.13
C ILE A 541 19.15 -12.39 14.80
N MET A 542 19.27 -12.20 16.11
CA MET A 542 18.46 -11.24 16.85
C MET A 542 18.74 -9.79 16.49
N GLU A 543 19.98 -9.42 16.20
CA GLU A 543 20.31 -8.08 15.71
C GLU A 543 19.73 -7.82 14.32
N ASN A 544 19.89 -8.76 13.39
CA ASN A 544 19.31 -8.63 12.05
C ASN A 544 17.77 -8.65 12.09
N LEU A 545 17.18 -9.48 12.96
CA LEU A 545 15.73 -9.57 13.12
C LEU A 545 15.18 -8.28 13.74
N PHE A 546 15.93 -7.67 14.65
CA PHE A 546 15.59 -6.39 15.23
C PHE A 546 15.56 -5.26 14.19
N LEU A 547 16.64 -5.12 13.40
CA LEU A 547 16.71 -4.15 12.31
C LEU A 547 15.57 -4.39 11.29
N TYR A 548 15.24 -5.66 11.02
CA TYR A 548 14.10 -6.02 10.21
C TYR A 548 12.77 -5.57 10.82
N VAL A 549 12.56 -5.78 12.12
CA VAL A 549 11.33 -5.37 12.83
C VAL A 549 11.17 -3.85 12.81
N ILE A 550 12.22 -3.08 13.14
CA ILE A 550 12.16 -1.62 13.12
C ILE A 550 11.91 -1.09 11.71
N SER A 551 12.71 -1.51 10.72
CA SER A 551 12.53 -1.05 9.35
C SER A 551 11.15 -1.41 8.80
N THR A 552 10.59 -2.55 9.21
CA THR A 552 9.21 -2.92 8.82
C THR A 552 8.19 -2.05 9.56
N LEU A 553 8.37 -1.74 10.84
CA LEU A 553 7.50 -0.81 11.58
C LEU A 553 7.50 0.59 10.96
N GLU A 554 8.67 1.13 10.59
CA GLU A 554 8.78 2.43 9.90
C GLU A 554 8.02 2.46 8.57
N LEU A 555 8.03 1.33 7.85
CA LEU A 555 7.31 1.17 6.58
C LEU A 555 5.80 0.94 6.77
N MET A 556 5.36 0.37 7.89
CA MET A 556 3.92 0.09 8.12
C MET A 556 3.21 1.25 8.82
N VAL A 557 3.94 2.09 9.56
CA VAL A 557 3.37 3.13 10.42
C VAL A 557 3.56 4.52 9.80
N ALA A 558 2.48 5.05 9.23
CA ALA A 558 2.42 6.43 8.74
C ALA A 558 2.06 7.43 9.85
N GLU A 559 0.97 7.17 10.57
CA GLU A 559 0.41 8.02 11.62
C GLU A 559 0.34 7.23 12.93
N ASP A 560 -0.81 7.26 13.61
CA ASP A 560 -1.08 6.53 14.85
C ASP A 560 -1.28 5.03 14.61
N TYR A 561 -0.83 4.20 15.55
CA TYR A 561 -0.90 2.74 15.42
C TYR A 561 -0.98 2.03 16.77
N MET A 562 -1.37 0.75 16.74
CA MET A 562 -1.41 -0.13 17.91
C MET A 562 -0.50 -1.33 17.68
N ILE A 563 0.16 -1.80 18.74
CA ILE A 563 0.92 -3.06 18.73
C ILE A 563 0.15 -4.09 19.54
N VAL A 564 -0.04 -5.27 18.97
CA VAL A 564 -0.54 -6.48 19.63
C VAL A 564 0.62 -7.46 19.77
N TYR A 565 1.11 -7.64 20.99
CA TYR A 565 2.19 -8.56 21.32
C TYR A 565 1.63 -9.88 21.84
N LEU A 566 1.69 -10.93 20.99
CA LEU A 566 1.23 -12.27 21.32
C LEU A 566 2.33 -13.03 22.06
N ASN A 567 2.20 -13.12 23.38
CA ASN A 567 3.21 -13.70 24.25
C ASN A 567 2.97 -15.18 24.56
N GLY A 568 1.70 -15.58 24.68
CA GLY A 568 1.25 -16.75 25.45
C GLY A 568 2.03 -18.06 25.29
N ALA A 569 2.46 -18.41 24.08
CA ALA A 569 3.08 -19.70 23.79
C ALA A 569 4.60 -19.61 23.58
N THR A 570 5.25 -18.59 24.15
CA THR A 570 6.69 -18.35 23.95
C THR A 570 7.50 -18.94 25.12
N PRO A 571 8.33 -19.97 24.89
CA PRO A 571 9.26 -20.46 25.89
C PRO A 571 10.23 -19.35 26.34
N HIS A 572 10.63 -19.37 27.61
CA HIS A 572 11.60 -18.40 28.16
C HIS A 572 12.92 -18.33 27.37
N ARG A 573 13.31 -19.42 26.68
CA ARG A 573 14.50 -19.46 25.83
C ARG A 573 14.40 -18.60 24.57
N ARG A 574 13.19 -18.17 24.18
CA ARG A 574 12.96 -17.34 22.98
C ARG A 574 12.69 -15.88 23.31
N THR A 575 12.65 -15.52 24.59
CA THR A 575 12.38 -14.14 25.00
C THR A 575 13.67 -13.33 25.08
N PRO A 576 13.73 -12.13 24.49
CA PRO A 576 14.93 -11.30 24.50
C PRO A 576 15.27 -10.82 25.92
N GLY A 577 16.56 -10.65 26.20
CA GLY A 577 17.05 -10.14 27.48
C GLY A 577 16.79 -8.64 27.69
N LEU A 578 16.96 -8.19 28.94
CA LEU A 578 16.75 -6.80 29.36
C LEU A 578 17.60 -5.78 28.59
N GLY A 579 18.89 -6.10 28.39
CA GLY A 579 19.82 -5.21 27.65
C GLY A 579 19.41 -5.02 26.19
N TRP A 580 18.90 -6.09 25.57
CA TRP A 580 18.36 -6.03 24.21
C TRP A 580 17.11 -5.15 24.17
N LEU A 581 16.15 -5.33 25.07
CA LEU A 581 14.93 -4.50 25.14
C LEU A 581 15.23 -3.01 25.36
N LYS A 582 16.24 -2.69 26.18
CA LYS A 582 16.69 -1.31 26.38
C LYS A 582 17.26 -0.71 25.09
N ARG A 583 18.18 -1.41 24.43
CA ARG A 583 18.73 -1.01 23.12
C ARG A 583 17.63 -0.86 22.09
N CYS A 584 16.62 -1.74 22.14
CA CYS A 584 15.47 -1.67 21.25
C CYS A 584 14.68 -0.38 21.43
N TYR A 585 14.32 -0.04 22.67
CA TYR A 585 13.61 1.20 22.96
C TYR A 585 14.39 2.45 22.56
N GLN A 586 15.73 2.41 22.64
CA GLN A 586 16.61 3.51 22.26
C GLN A 586 16.74 3.67 20.74
N MET A 587 16.76 2.57 19.99
CA MET A 587 16.88 2.59 18.52
C MET A 587 15.55 2.88 17.81
N ILE A 588 14.40 2.75 18.50
CA ILE A 588 13.12 3.15 17.92
C ILE A 588 13.04 4.68 17.84
N ASP A 589 12.80 5.18 16.64
CA ASP A 589 12.66 6.61 16.38
C ASP A 589 11.61 7.28 17.30
N ARG A 590 11.85 8.55 17.64
CA ARG A 590 10.98 9.33 18.53
C ARG A 590 9.54 9.39 18.00
N ARG A 591 9.35 9.47 16.68
CA ARG A 591 8.03 9.49 16.02
C ARG A 591 7.24 8.21 16.30
N LEU A 592 7.86 7.03 16.14
CA LEU A 592 7.20 5.75 16.38
C LEU A 592 6.76 5.62 17.84
N ARG A 593 7.60 6.05 18.80
CA ARG A 593 7.22 6.06 20.23
C ARG A 593 6.05 7.01 20.52
N LYS A 594 6.00 8.17 19.86
CA LYS A 594 4.94 9.17 20.02
C LYS A 594 3.61 8.64 19.47
N ASN A 595 3.61 8.14 18.23
CA ASN A 595 2.42 7.73 17.49
C ASN A 595 1.83 6.38 17.93
N LEU A 596 2.54 5.60 18.75
CA LEU A 596 1.96 4.40 19.34
C LEU A 596 0.78 4.79 20.23
N LYS A 597 -0.44 4.32 19.93
CA LYS A 597 -1.63 4.55 20.76
C LYS A 597 -1.76 3.56 21.90
N SER A 598 -1.50 2.28 21.61
CA SER A 598 -1.60 1.22 22.61
C SER A 598 -0.66 0.06 22.28
N PHE A 599 -0.10 -0.54 23.33
CA PHE A 599 0.70 -1.76 23.27
C PHE A 599 -0.03 -2.84 24.07
N ILE A 600 -0.75 -3.73 23.39
CA ILE A 600 -1.58 -4.78 23.99
C ILE A 600 -0.76 -6.06 24.08
N ILE A 601 -0.58 -6.59 25.29
CA ILE A 601 0.13 -7.85 25.53
C ILE A 601 -0.90 -8.94 25.81
N VAL A 602 -0.94 -9.94 24.93
CA VAL A 602 -1.88 -11.06 24.97
C VAL A 602 -1.23 -12.26 25.65
N HIS A 603 -1.90 -12.80 26.66
CA HIS A 603 -1.39 -13.87 27.54
C HIS A 603 -0.01 -13.53 28.13
N PRO A 604 0.10 -12.45 28.92
CA PRO A 604 1.36 -12.07 29.55
C PRO A 604 1.87 -13.15 30.49
N SER A 605 3.11 -13.61 30.28
CA SER A 605 3.79 -14.50 31.21
C SER A 605 4.23 -13.74 32.46
N TRP A 606 4.49 -14.47 33.56
CA TRP A 606 5.08 -13.87 34.75
C TRP A 606 6.41 -13.16 34.43
N PHE A 607 7.22 -13.76 33.55
CA PHE A 607 8.49 -13.22 33.10
C PHE A 607 8.36 -11.86 32.40
N ILE A 608 7.44 -11.72 31.43
CA ILE A 608 7.29 -10.45 30.69
C ILE A 608 6.78 -9.33 31.61
N ARG A 609 5.91 -9.65 32.57
CA ARG A 609 5.43 -8.69 33.59
C ARG A 609 6.60 -8.20 34.45
N THR A 610 7.47 -9.11 34.89
CA THR A 610 8.66 -8.77 35.69
C THR A 610 9.66 -7.93 34.90
N ILE A 611 9.97 -8.31 33.65
CA ILE A 611 10.85 -7.52 32.78
C ILE A 611 10.29 -6.12 32.56
N LEU A 612 9.00 -5.98 32.23
CA LEU A 612 8.41 -4.67 31.98
C LEU A 612 8.41 -3.79 33.24
N ALA A 613 8.19 -4.39 34.42
CA ALA A 613 8.32 -3.69 35.69
C ALA A 613 9.75 -3.19 35.94
N ILE A 614 10.78 -4.00 35.64
CA ILE A 614 12.19 -3.64 35.79
C ILE A 614 12.64 -2.61 34.73
N THR A 615 12.09 -2.65 33.51
CA THR A 615 12.40 -1.66 32.45
C THR A 615 11.74 -0.30 32.66
N ARG A 616 10.76 -0.20 33.56
CA ARG A 616 9.96 1.01 33.79
C ARG A 616 10.78 2.29 34.06
N PRO A 617 11.93 2.26 34.76
CA PRO A 617 12.78 3.44 34.94
C PRO A 617 13.46 3.94 33.65
N PHE A 618 13.57 3.10 32.63
CA PHE A 618 14.29 3.40 31.38
C PHE A 618 13.35 3.72 30.20
N ILE A 619 12.04 3.59 30.40
CA ILE A 619 11.00 3.83 29.40
C ILE A 619 10.18 5.03 29.85
N SER A 620 9.78 5.89 28.91
CA SER A 620 8.99 7.09 29.25
C SER A 620 7.68 6.71 29.96
N SER A 621 7.27 7.51 30.94
CA SER A 621 5.98 7.35 31.63
C SER A 621 4.80 7.33 30.65
N LYS A 622 4.86 8.16 29.60
CA LYS A 622 3.91 8.23 28.48
C LYS A 622 3.87 6.95 27.63
N PHE A 623 4.97 6.21 27.51
CA PHE A 623 4.96 4.91 26.83
C PHE A 623 4.44 3.82 27.76
N SER A 624 4.88 3.81 29.02
CA SER A 624 4.43 2.83 30.02
C SER A 624 2.91 2.85 30.21
N SER A 625 2.28 4.03 30.14
CA SER A 625 0.81 4.17 30.23
C SER A 625 0.05 3.59 29.03
N LYS A 626 0.72 3.31 27.91
CA LYS A 626 0.11 2.73 26.69
C LYS A 626 0.03 1.20 26.75
N ILE A 627 0.72 0.57 27.70
CA ILE A 627 0.79 -0.89 27.85
C ILE A 627 -0.50 -1.40 28.49
N LYS A 628 -1.17 -2.34 27.82
CA LYS A 628 -2.38 -3.03 28.29
C LYS A 628 -2.13 -4.53 28.31
N TYR A 629 -2.67 -5.23 29.30
CA TYR A 629 -2.58 -6.68 29.41
C TYR A 629 -3.96 -7.29 29.17
N VAL A 630 -4.02 -8.29 28.29
CA VAL A 630 -5.23 -9.10 28.07
C VAL A 630 -4.90 -10.57 28.27
N ASN A 631 -5.79 -11.30 28.94
CA ASN A 631 -5.56 -12.69 29.36
C ASN A 631 -6.24 -13.71 28.45
N SER A 632 -7.07 -13.27 27.49
CA SER A 632 -7.72 -14.13 26.50
C SER A 632 -7.80 -13.47 25.12
N LEU A 633 -8.04 -14.28 24.09
CA LEU A 633 -8.35 -13.78 22.75
C LEU A 633 -9.72 -13.09 22.68
N GLY A 634 -10.67 -13.49 23.53
CA GLY A 634 -11.97 -12.81 23.65
C GLY A 634 -11.83 -11.36 24.16
N GLU A 635 -10.98 -11.13 25.17
CA GLU A 635 -10.67 -9.76 25.64
C GLU A 635 -9.98 -8.92 24.56
N LEU A 636 -9.22 -9.55 23.64
CA LEU A 636 -8.61 -8.84 22.52
C LEU A 636 -9.64 -8.43 21.46
N GLU A 637 -10.63 -9.28 21.17
CA GLU A 637 -11.70 -9.01 20.21
C GLU A 637 -12.56 -7.80 20.61
N GLU A 638 -12.74 -7.56 21.91
CA GLU A 638 -13.42 -6.35 22.41
C GLU A 638 -12.63 -5.06 22.16
N LEU A 639 -11.31 -5.15 21.95
CA LEU A 639 -10.43 -4.00 21.81
C LEU A 639 -10.10 -3.65 20.35
N ILE A 640 -10.08 -4.63 19.44
CA ILE A 640 -9.69 -4.44 18.04
C ILE A 640 -10.49 -5.35 17.09
N PRO A 641 -10.71 -4.93 15.83
CA PRO A 641 -11.29 -5.80 14.80
C PRO A 641 -10.33 -6.95 14.49
N MET A 642 -10.84 -8.19 14.60
CA MET A 642 -10.04 -9.40 14.44
C MET A 642 -10.01 -9.95 13.00
N GLU A 643 -10.74 -9.34 12.06
CA GLU A 643 -10.92 -9.81 10.67
C GLU A 643 -9.60 -10.09 9.91
N TYR A 644 -8.57 -9.30 10.20
CA TYR A 644 -7.27 -9.36 9.54
C TYR A 644 -6.11 -9.71 10.49
N VAL A 645 -6.41 -9.98 11.77
CA VAL A 645 -5.41 -10.29 12.79
C VAL A 645 -5.06 -11.77 12.73
N HIS A 646 -3.84 -12.09 12.30
CA HIS A 646 -3.39 -13.48 12.24
C HIS A 646 -2.86 -13.97 13.60
N ILE A 647 -3.64 -14.81 14.28
CA ILE A 647 -3.23 -15.47 15.53
C ILE A 647 -2.57 -16.83 15.23
N PRO A 648 -1.33 -17.10 15.72
CA PRO A 648 -0.69 -18.40 15.57
C PRO A 648 -1.47 -19.54 16.26
N GLU A 649 -1.50 -20.73 15.67
CA GLU A 649 -2.20 -21.90 16.22
C GLU A 649 -1.78 -22.26 17.65
N CYS A 650 -0.50 -22.06 18.00
CA CYS A 650 -0.03 -22.31 19.37
C CYS A 650 -0.63 -21.33 20.40
N ILE A 651 -0.98 -20.11 19.98
CA ILE A 651 -1.64 -19.12 20.85
C ILE A 651 -3.13 -19.48 20.99
N ILE A 652 -3.77 -19.93 19.92
CA ILE A 652 -5.18 -20.39 19.95
C ILE A 652 -5.33 -21.57 20.92
N LYS A 653 -4.48 -22.60 20.78
CA LYS A 653 -4.50 -23.76 21.67
C LYS A 653 -4.27 -23.40 23.13
N LEU A 654 -3.36 -22.46 23.39
CA LEU A 654 -3.12 -22.00 24.75
C LEU A 654 -4.33 -21.26 25.32
N ASP A 655 -4.99 -20.41 24.53
CA ASP A 655 -6.22 -19.73 24.95
C ASP A 655 -7.30 -20.74 25.32
N GLU A 656 -7.50 -21.79 24.51
CA GLU A 656 -8.40 -22.92 24.79
C GLU A 656 -8.01 -23.63 26.10
N GLU A 657 -6.74 -24.02 26.28
CA GLU A 657 -6.24 -24.68 27.50
C GLU A 657 -6.44 -23.82 28.76
N LEU A 658 -6.21 -22.51 28.67
CA LEU A 658 -6.40 -21.58 29.79
C LEU A 658 -7.88 -21.39 30.12
N GLN A 659 -8.76 -21.37 29.12
CA GLN A 659 -10.21 -21.32 29.32
C GLN A 659 -10.71 -22.60 29.99
N GLU A 660 -10.32 -23.79 29.51
CA GLU A 660 -10.66 -25.08 30.11
C GLU A 660 -10.16 -25.21 31.56
N ALA A 661 -8.91 -24.78 31.83
CA ALA A 661 -8.36 -24.77 33.18
C ALA A 661 -9.14 -23.82 34.11
N GLY A 662 -9.57 -22.66 33.60
CA GLY A 662 -10.39 -21.70 34.33
C GLY A 662 -11.79 -22.24 34.66
N GLU A 663 -12.43 -22.93 33.72
CA GLU A 663 -13.72 -23.59 33.93
C GLU A 663 -13.63 -24.74 34.94
N ASN A 664 -12.60 -25.59 34.81
CA ASN A 664 -12.34 -26.68 35.74
C ASN A 664 -12.04 -26.17 37.17
N SER A 665 -11.34 -25.04 37.30
CA SER A 665 -11.09 -24.40 38.59
C SER A 665 -12.38 -23.86 39.22
N LYS A 666 -13.27 -23.24 38.43
CA LYS A 666 -14.59 -22.77 38.89
C LYS A 666 -15.47 -23.94 39.35
N ILE A 667 -15.49 -25.04 38.60
CA ILE A 667 -16.25 -26.27 38.96
C ILE A 667 -15.70 -26.88 40.26
N ASN A 668 -14.38 -26.98 40.41
CA ASN A 668 -13.75 -27.50 41.63
C ASN A 668 -14.00 -26.59 42.85
N SER A 669 -14.03 -25.27 42.67
CA SER A 669 -14.40 -24.32 43.74
C SER A 669 -15.88 -24.41 44.15
N PHE A 670 -16.76 -24.81 43.23
CA PHE A 670 -18.17 -25.06 43.52
C PHE A 670 -18.40 -26.39 44.27
N LEU A 671 -17.51 -27.37 44.09
CA LEU A 671 -17.58 -28.69 44.75
C LEU A 671 -16.97 -28.68 46.16
N GLN A 672 -16.08 -27.72 46.47
CA GLN A 672 -15.60 -27.45 47.83
C GLN A 672 -16.51 -26.40 48.49
N GLY A 673 -17.63 -26.84 49.08
CA GLY A 673 -18.54 -25.98 49.83
C GLY A 673 -17.86 -25.29 51.05
N PRO A 674 -18.45 -24.21 51.60
CA PRO A 674 -17.82 -23.41 52.65
C PRO A 674 -17.59 -24.21 53.93
N ASP A 675 -16.37 -24.14 54.46
CA ASP A 675 -15.99 -24.73 55.76
C ASP A 675 -16.94 -24.28 56.87
N VAL A 676 -17.57 -25.26 57.51
CA VAL A 676 -18.43 -25.05 58.68
C VAL A 676 -17.55 -24.60 59.86
N PRO A 677 -17.83 -23.46 60.52
CA PRO A 677 -17.07 -23.06 61.69
C PRO A 677 -17.40 -23.99 62.86
N VAL A 678 -16.35 -24.56 63.47
CA VAL A 678 -16.47 -25.34 64.71
C VAL A 678 -16.91 -24.40 65.84
N PRO A 679 -17.94 -24.71 66.64
CA PRO A 679 -18.33 -23.88 67.79
C PRO A 679 -17.31 -24.00 68.92
N THR A 680 -17.08 -22.86 69.56
CA THR A 680 -16.19 -22.52 70.69
C THR A 680 -15.80 -23.60 71.67
#